data_AF-A0AAV7YRH0-F1
#
_entry.id   AF-A0AAV7YRH0-F1
#
_cell.length_a   1.000
_cell.length_b   1.000
_cell.length_c   1.000
_cell.angle_alpha   90.00
_cell.angle_beta   90.00
_cell.angle_gamma   90.00
#
_symmetry.space_group_name_H-M   'P 1'
#
loop_
_entity.id
_entity.type
_entity.pdbx_description
1 polymer ?
#
loop_
_entity_poly.entity_id
_entity_poly.type
_entity_poly.pdbx_seq_one_letter_code
_entity_poly.pdbx_strand_id
1 'polypeptide(L)'
;MRNRKRIVFILIFVLVFVLKNQSIYSTTISNSRINNDNPRKRKIQSVGVQKELRQVFYKSKKESPTKIQSQRESKIQVMNGYRKEKKNLKQQTECLVQKDSPEVIGTEFRVNNFISGDQMYPSIASIGLNNTKFVITWSSDGDDNDGYTYAILAKFYNSNDGSEKGEQFLVNNYTNGNQYISKVRAILKGEKFVIAWQSINQERSFFGIYLQIFDSKNGSKVGGEILVNNFTDNTQFKSRICSTGQNGERFVVTWHIWESLDQDGDKSGIYAQILNSEDGSKIGNEFLVNNITAYTQENLQLVQLDEKTRNLLLFNSENKEKFVISWQSYYYDSSGYGIYAQIYESNEISKIGGEFRVNTYTSNDQDRPQISSIGQNLKNFLISWQIQEQDGDGDGIYAQIFTTDFICNCNKGSYSNTTNPDSCFQCPLGTYQAEVGKTGCLECQSGQYQDKEGQSKCLDCKIGTYQDLESQSTCKACGNGKYQNSKATTKCLSCGMGTYGNDDGLSECKLCPKGTYQNDEGQSECIKCRNGTINPNQGSTSIGSCVECELGSYQNQEGASECLQCPEGTYGNVKGAVGCQECSTGSYSYQIGSTVCSFWTTGTYQDEKGMINCKTCPFNEYQDQVGSNECNICPSNSETLSKQSASIKECFCMIGYYGKPGENCKKCPDEGICNEFNQYYPYPNSGYWSSNDDPYELIKCSIEIACPGYEVEKCNDTAGYTGPKCSECLNGFYKLEHECEKCPSNSNQRLFLILLVVFFFLLLLLFFAKKATAYFGSFTISFSFFQILLIIYQLNINWPTLLNVTFKMFLPFNFNLDFLATECSFSFDYFQKWYILQSTPLIFLIFFYFGLLFNLHSFIIYLQI
;
A
#
# COMPACT_ATOMS: atom_id res chain seq x y z
N MET A 1 29.08 -48.72 27.94
CA MET A 1 28.87 -48.98 29.39
C MET A 1 29.85 -48.14 30.20
N ARG A 2 29.46 -47.71 31.42
CA ARG A 2 30.24 -46.87 32.39
C ARG A 2 30.59 -45.45 31.87
N ASN A 3 30.47 -44.34 32.62
CA ASN A 3 30.87 -43.95 34.00
C ASN A 3 32.40 -43.79 34.19
N ARG A 4 32.93 -42.73 34.83
CA ARG A 4 32.33 -41.46 35.34
C ARG A 4 33.41 -40.37 35.55
N LYS A 5 32.96 -39.14 35.83
CA LYS A 5 33.71 -37.89 36.02
C LYS A 5 34.70 -37.83 37.22
N ARG A 6 35.73 -36.97 37.05
CA ARG A 6 36.32 -35.97 38.00
C ARG A 6 37.48 -36.33 38.97
N ILE A 7 38.13 -35.22 39.42
CA ILE A 7 39.15 -34.99 40.49
C ILE A 7 40.62 -35.00 39.96
N VAL A 8 41.58 -34.13 40.36
CA VAL A 8 41.71 -32.64 40.58
C VAL A 8 43.05 -32.34 41.31
N PHE A 9 43.65 -31.13 41.14
CA PHE A 9 44.88 -30.59 41.80
C PHE A 9 46.25 -31.15 41.28
N ILE A 10 47.42 -30.47 41.36
CA ILE A 10 47.84 -29.18 42.00
C ILE A 10 49.11 -28.52 41.35
N LEU A 11 49.19 -27.16 41.33
CA LEU A 11 50.39 -26.24 41.22
C LEU A 11 51.40 -26.43 40.03
N ILE A 12 52.37 -25.54 39.68
CA ILE A 12 53.09 -24.39 40.31
C ILE A 12 53.24 -23.17 39.33
N PHE A 13 53.28 -21.95 39.88
CA PHE A 13 53.85 -20.62 39.47
C PHE A 13 54.47 -20.40 38.04
N VAL A 14 54.41 -19.21 37.43
CA VAL A 14 55.06 -17.92 37.84
C VAL A 14 54.35 -16.65 37.33
N LEU A 15 54.54 -15.54 38.08
CA LEU A 15 54.29 -14.08 37.89
C LEU A 15 53.94 -13.54 36.46
N VAL A 16 53.17 -12.45 36.25
CA VAL A 16 52.52 -11.40 37.10
C VAL A 16 51.32 -10.79 36.29
N PHE A 17 50.09 -10.50 36.77
CA PHE A 17 49.57 -9.64 37.87
C PHE A 17 49.51 -8.11 37.54
N VAL A 18 48.59 -7.22 37.98
CA VAL A 18 47.23 -7.25 38.63
C VAL A 18 46.81 -5.75 38.89
N LEU A 19 45.57 -5.20 38.95
CA LEU A 19 44.14 -5.59 38.77
C LEU A 19 43.27 -4.31 38.43
N LYS A 20 41.92 -4.27 38.27
CA LYS A 20 40.78 -4.15 39.26
C LYS A 20 40.92 -2.96 40.27
N ASN A 21 39.90 -2.42 40.97
CA ASN A 21 38.49 -2.82 41.20
C ASN A 21 37.56 -1.61 41.59
N GLN A 22 36.33 -1.94 42.03
CA GLN A 22 35.19 -1.12 42.46
C GLN A 22 35.37 -0.18 43.71
N SER A 23 34.45 0.81 43.79
CA SER A 23 33.61 1.22 44.95
C SER A 23 34.12 2.04 46.18
N ILE A 24 33.46 3.20 46.37
CA ILE A 24 32.71 3.66 47.59
C ILE A 24 33.39 4.52 48.71
N TYR A 25 32.66 5.59 49.09
CA TYR A 25 32.63 6.46 50.30
C TYR A 25 33.75 7.47 50.69
N SER A 26 33.24 8.63 51.17
CA SER A 26 33.72 9.51 52.28
C SER A 26 34.37 10.89 52.00
N THR A 27 33.53 11.92 52.04
CA THR A 27 33.59 13.13 52.92
C THR A 27 34.91 13.89 53.22
N THR A 28 34.92 15.15 52.73
CA THR A 28 35.28 16.44 53.42
C THR A 28 36.72 16.94 53.71
N ILE A 29 36.90 18.23 53.32
CA ILE A 29 37.52 19.38 54.03
C ILE A 29 38.97 19.83 53.71
N SER A 30 39.06 21.16 53.57
CA SER A 30 40.22 22.08 53.55
C SER A 30 41.10 22.15 52.28
N ASN A 31 41.77 23.26 51.95
CA ASN A 31 41.50 24.73 51.97
C ASN A 31 42.87 25.42 51.83
N SER A 32 43.11 26.24 50.79
CA SER A 32 43.61 27.63 50.94
C SER A 32 44.01 28.34 49.64
N ARG A 33 43.34 29.49 49.36
CA ARG A 33 43.89 30.83 48.99
C ARG A 33 44.75 30.93 47.68
N ILE A 34 44.92 32.09 47.01
CA ILE A 34 45.13 33.49 47.46
C ILE A 34 44.47 34.52 46.49
N ASN A 35 43.85 35.56 47.08
CA ASN A 35 43.64 37.00 46.70
C ASN A 35 43.48 37.44 45.21
N ASN A 36 42.77 38.52 44.82
CA ASN A 36 41.81 39.52 45.38
C ASN A 36 41.15 40.25 44.16
N ASP A 37 40.33 41.32 44.18
CA ASP A 37 39.82 42.27 45.21
C ASP A 37 38.36 42.73 44.90
N ASN A 38 37.99 44.00 45.17
CA ASN A 38 36.64 44.60 45.07
C ASN A 38 36.77 46.17 45.18
N PRO A 39 35.76 47.02 45.54
CA PRO A 39 34.29 46.91 45.66
C PRO A 39 33.50 48.03 44.88
N ARG A 40 32.17 48.28 44.93
CA ARG A 40 31.10 48.13 45.96
C ARG A 40 29.65 48.08 45.37
N LYS A 41 28.81 47.14 45.88
CA LYS A 41 27.39 47.27 46.40
C LYS A 41 26.26 47.89 45.49
N ARG A 42 24.94 47.56 45.61
CA ARG A 42 24.12 46.96 46.71
C ARG A 42 22.70 46.44 46.26
N LYS A 43 22.31 45.22 46.70
CA LYS A 43 20.94 44.66 47.08
C LYS A 43 19.70 44.73 46.12
N ILE A 44 18.89 43.67 45.85
CA ILE A 44 18.06 42.72 46.70
C ILE A 44 16.71 43.37 47.16
N GLN A 45 15.47 42.82 47.18
CA GLN A 45 14.80 41.48 47.32
C GLN A 45 13.36 41.55 46.69
N SER A 46 12.53 40.59 46.22
CA SER A 46 12.52 39.13 45.90
C SER A 46 11.52 38.18 46.67
N VAL A 47 10.35 37.90 46.05
CA VAL A 47 9.48 36.65 46.12
C VAL A 47 8.66 36.28 47.40
N GLY A 48 7.37 35.84 47.23
CA GLY A 48 6.83 34.69 48.02
C GLY A 48 5.37 34.63 48.59
N VAL A 49 4.36 34.28 47.78
CA VAL A 49 3.33 33.19 47.98
C VAL A 49 2.42 33.06 49.26
N GLN A 50 1.08 33.01 49.01
CA GLN A 50 -0.09 32.37 49.72
C GLN A 50 -0.64 32.80 51.13
N LYS A 51 -1.99 32.84 51.18
CA LYS A 51 -2.97 32.42 52.25
C LYS A 51 -2.88 33.03 53.68
N GLU A 52 -3.94 33.14 54.50
CA GLU A 52 -5.37 32.76 54.41
C GLU A 52 -6.30 33.64 55.32
N LEU A 53 -7.62 33.61 55.05
CA LEU A 53 -8.80 33.81 55.94
C LEU A 53 -9.02 35.02 56.90
N ARG A 54 -10.32 35.39 56.97
CA ARG A 54 -11.07 36.38 57.80
C ARG A 54 -10.78 36.27 59.33
N GLN A 55 -10.84 37.32 60.18
CA GLN A 55 -12.05 38.06 60.64
C GLN A 55 -11.69 39.34 61.47
N VAL A 56 -12.35 40.51 61.26
CA VAL A 56 -13.43 41.18 62.07
C VAL A 56 -12.98 41.91 63.38
N PHE A 57 -13.65 43.03 63.72
CA PHE A 57 -13.56 43.91 64.94
C PHE A 57 -12.33 44.86 65.03
N TYR A 58 -12.43 46.14 65.47
CA TYR A 58 -13.58 47.05 65.66
C TYR A 58 -13.15 48.52 65.93
N LYS A 59 -14.02 49.50 65.62
CA LYS A 59 -14.15 50.85 66.27
C LYS A 59 -12.97 51.85 66.13
N SER A 60 -13.15 53.18 66.25
CA SER A 60 -14.37 54.03 66.41
C SER A 60 -14.15 55.51 66.05
N LYS A 61 -15.28 56.26 66.02
CA LYS A 61 -15.46 57.73 66.21
C LYS A 61 -15.15 58.65 65.01
N LYS A 62 -15.94 59.70 64.74
CA LYS A 62 -17.27 60.14 65.25
C LYS A 62 -17.90 61.13 64.23
N GLU A 63 -19.21 61.41 64.35
CA GLU A 63 -20.01 62.57 63.82
C GLU A 63 -19.48 63.41 62.63
N SER A 64 -20.15 63.61 61.48
CA SER A 64 -21.55 64.02 61.17
C SER A 64 -21.94 65.45 61.61
N PRO A 65 -22.81 66.21 60.90
CA PRO A 65 -23.18 66.29 59.46
C PRO A 65 -22.73 67.66 58.84
N THR A 66 -22.91 68.06 57.57
CA THR A 66 -24.12 68.43 56.76
C THR A 66 -23.70 68.65 55.28
N LYS A 67 -24.46 68.30 54.22
CA LYS A 67 -25.67 68.90 53.59
C LYS A 67 -25.39 70.12 52.64
N ILE A 68 -25.94 70.07 51.41
CA ILE A 68 -26.32 71.16 50.45
C ILE A 68 -25.38 71.58 49.27
N GLN A 69 -25.91 71.34 48.04
CA GLN A 69 -25.89 72.07 46.73
C GLN A 69 -24.61 72.56 45.97
N SER A 70 -24.66 72.30 44.65
CA SER A 70 -24.25 73.10 43.43
C SER A 70 -23.20 74.23 43.53
N GLN A 71 -22.31 74.42 42.55
CA GLN A 71 -22.65 74.92 41.18
C GLN A 71 -21.60 74.59 40.08
N ARG A 72 -21.93 74.94 38.82
CA ARG A 72 -21.01 74.96 37.66
C ARG A 72 -20.25 76.29 37.59
N GLU A 73 -19.05 76.30 36.98
CA GLU A 73 -18.68 77.38 36.06
C GLU A 73 -17.75 76.86 34.93
N SER A 74 -17.68 77.55 33.79
CA SER A 74 -16.85 77.18 32.63
C SER A 74 -16.66 78.33 31.64
N LYS A 75 -15.43 78.57 31.18
CA LYS A 75 -15.05 79.51 30.10
C LYS A 75 -14.11 78.76 29.13
N ILE A 76 -14.44 78.63 27.85
CA ILE A 76 -14.14 79.56 26.73
C ILE A 76 -12.61 79.68 26.52
N GLN A 77 -11.93 79.44 25.38
CA GLN A 77 -12.18 78.94 24.01
C GLN A 77 -11.37 79.83 23.05
N VAL A 78 -10.43 79.26 22.27
CA VAL A 78 -9.86 79.87 21.05
C VAL A 78 -9.65 78.75 20.01
N MET A 79 -9.69 79.09 18.71
CA MET A 79 -9.53 78.15 17.56
C MET A 79 -8.15 78.36 16.89
N ASN A 80 -7.67 77.63 15.86
CA ASN A 80 -8.16 76.51 15.04
C ASN A 80 -6.91 75.80 14.44
N GLY A 81 -6.99 74.60 13.86
CA GLY A 81 -5.82 74.08 13.10
C GLY A 81 -5.87 72.68 12.49
N TYR A 82 -6.43 71.70 13.19
CA TYR A 82 -6.54 70.30 12.69
C TYR A 82 -7.91 69.71 13.08
N ARG A 83 -8.49 68.86 12.22
CA ARG A 83 -9.69 68.07 12.54
C ARG A 83 -9.64 66.64 11.99
N LYS A 84 -9.27 65.71 12.88
CA LYS A 84 -9.79 64.35 12.89
C LYS A 84 -10.59 64.15 14.18
N GLU A 85 -11.67 63.39 14.07
CA GLU A 85 -12.46 62.77 15.16
C GLU A 85 -13.22 63.68 16.15
N LYS A 86 -14.14 63.01 16.87
CA LYS A 86 -15.05 63.46 17.94
C LYS A 86 -15.98 64.64 17.62
N LYS A 87 -17.27 64.33 17.50
CA LYS A 87 -18.38 65.30 17.63
C LYS A 87 -19.38 64.78 18.65
N ASN A 88 -19.37 65.36 19.86
CA ASN A 88 -20.39 65.08 20.87
C ASN A 88 -21.72 65.73 20.45
N LEU A 89 -22.84 65.02 20.61
CA LEU A 89 -24.14 65.68 20.70
C LEU A 89 -24.24 66.38 22.06
N LYS A 90 -24.69 67.64 22.07
CA LYS A 90 -25.26 68.27 23.26
C LYS A 90 -26.78 68.15 23.17
N GLN A 91 -27.43 67.71 24.24
CA GLN A 91 -28.86 67.93 24.40
C GLN A 91 -29.14 69.43 24.44
N GLN A 92 -30.17 69.85 23.72
CA GLN A 92 -30.76 71.17 23.83
C GLN A 92 -31.88 71.07 24.87
N THR A 93 -31.60 71.47 26.11
CA THR A 93 -32.57 71.45 27.20
C THR A 93 -33.34 72.76 27.20
N GLU A 94 -34.47 72.78 26.49
CA GLU A 94 -35.48 73.80 26.75
C GLU A 94 -36.17 73.49 28.07
N CYS A 95 -36.30 74.49 28.93
CA CYS A 95 -37.07 74.38 30.16
C CYS A 95 -38.56 74.47 29.81
N LEU A 96 -39.14 73.35 29.40
CA LEU A 96 -40.60 73.19 29.43
C LEU A 96 -41.06 73.44 30.87
N VAL A 97 -41.77 74.55 31.08
CA VAL A 97 -42.60 74.71 32.28
C VAL A 97 -43.66 73.62 32.19
N GLN A 98 -43.60 72.62 33.08
CA GLN A 98 -44.75 71.73 33.28
C GLN A 98 -45.90 72.60 33.78
N LYS A 99 -46.87 72.87 32.91
CA LYS A 99 -48.22 73.23 33.36
C LYS A 99 -48.77 71.96 33.99
N ASP A 100 -49.25 72.04 35.23
CA ASP A 100 -49.78 70.89 35.98
C ASP A 100 -51.12 70.36 35.42
N SER A 101 -51.59 70.93 34.31
CA SER A 101 -52.75 70.50 33.53
C SER A 101 -52.49 70.77 32.04
N PRO A 102 -53.10 69.99 31.12
CA PRO A 102 -53.05 70.28 29.69
C PRO A 102 -53.73 71.62 29.39
N GLU A 103 -53.13 72.40 28.50
CA GLU A 103 -53.73 73.64 28.00
C GLU A 103 -54.86 73.32 27.03
N VAL A 104 -56.08 73.76 27.36
CA VAL A 104 -57.25 73.61 26.49
C VAL A 104 -57.07 74.51 25.26
N ILE A 105 -57.08 73.90 24.08
CA ILE A 105 -57.00 74.60 22.79
C ILE A 105 -58.41 74.69 22.21
N GLY A 106 -58.86 75.91 21.89
CA GLY A 106 -60.22 76.18 21.43
C GLY A 106 -61.25 76.20 22.57
N THR A 107 -62.51 75.93 22.24
CA THR A 107 -63.62 75.76 23.21
C THR A 107 -64.32 74.44 22.96
N GLU A 108 -65.19 74.02 23.87
CA GLU A 108 -66.18 72.97 23.59
C GLU A 108 -67.04 73.38 22.37
N PHE A 109 -67.37 72.40 21.52
CA PHE A 109 -68.18 72.59 20.31
C PHE A 109 -69.08 71.38 20.10
N ARG A 110 -70.25 71.58 19.47
CA ARG A 110 -71.16 70.49 19.11
C ARG A 110 -70.71 69.85 17.81
N VAL A 111 -70.74 68.52 17.74
CA VAL A 111 -70.30 67.74 16.57
C VAL A 111 -71.36 67.72 15.47
N ASN A 112 -72.59 67.38 15.84
CA ASN A 112 -73.75 67.18 14.96
C ASN A 112 -74.43 68.50 14.55
N ASN A 113 -74.80 68.64 13.26
CA ASN A 113 -75.64 69.77 12.83
C ASN A 113 -77.11 69.53 13.22
N PHE A 114 -77.63 68.33 12.96
CA PHE A 114 -78.99 67.90 13.27
C PHE A 114 -79.19 67.70 14.78
N ILE A 115 -80.37 68.05 15.29
CA ILE A 115 -80.66 68.16 16.73
C ILE A 115 -82.02 67.54 17.14
N SER A 116 -82.67 66.80 16.23
CA SER A 116 -83.83 65.99 16.59
C SER A 116 -83.37 64.59 17.00
N GLY A 117 -84.15 63.95 17.88
CA GLY A 117 -83.87 62.61 18.37
C GLY A 117 -82.53 62.45 19.09
N ASP A 118 -82.16 61.20 19.37
CA ASP A 118 -80.91 60.87 20.06
C ASP A 118 -79.70 60.85 19.11
N GLN A 119 -78.55 61.30 19.63
CA GLN A 119 -77.28 61.40 18.91
C GLN A 119 -76.21 60.63 19.70
N MET A 120 -75.88 59.41 19.26
CA MET A 120 -75.26 58.38 20.11
C MET A 120 -73.98 57.75 19.54
N TYR A 121 -73.27 57.03 20.42
CA TYR A 121 -72.10 56.20 20.12
C TYR A 121 -70.93 56.88 19.37
N PRO A 122 -70.52 58.12 19.74
CA PRO A 122 -69.46 58.83 19.04
C PRO A 122 -68.16 58.01 18.96
N SER A 123 -67.49 58.08 17.81
CA SER A 123 -66.19 57.49 17.56
C SER A 123 -65.30 58.49 16.84
N ILE A 124 -64.06 58.63 17.25
CA ILE A 124 -63.09 59.59 16.68
C ILE A 124 -61.86 58.86 16.12
N ALA A 125 -61.34 59.35 14.99
CA ALA A 125 -60.02 58.99 14.48
C ALA A 125 -59.31 60.22 13.92
N SER A 126 -58.02 60.38 14.22
CA SER A 126 -57.18 61.34 13.49
C SER A 126 -56.82 60.77 12.12
N ILE A 127 -56.87 61.61 11.08
CA ILE A 127 -56.71 61.24 9.68
C ILE A 127 -55.95 62.33 8.90
N GLY A 128 -55.58 62.01 7.67
CA GLY A 128 -54.78 62.89 6.82
C GLY A 128 -53.28 62.79 7.15
N LEU A 129 -52.45 63.14 6.16
CA LEU A 129 -50.99 63.13 6.32
C LEU A 129 -50.57 63.96 7.54
N ASN A 130 -49.72 63.35 8.39
CA ASN A 130 -49.27 63.88 9.68
C ASN A 130 -50.41 64.29 10.64
N ASN A 131 -51.54 63.56 10.65
CA ASN A 131 -52.64 63.74 11.61
C ASN A 131 -53.23 65.17 11.60
N THR A 132 -53.32 65.78 10.41
CA THR A 132 -53.74 67.18 10.18
C THR A 132 -55.26 67.40 10.16
N LYS A 133 -56.04 66.33 10.36
CA LYS A 133 -57.49 66.36 10.57
C LYS A 133 -57.88 65.33 11.66
N PHE A 134 -59.13 65.38 12.08
CA PHE A 134 -59.82 64.20 12.60
C PHE A 134 -61.23 64.08 12.00
N VAL A 135 -61.78 62.88 12.07
CA VAL A 135 -63.17 62.56 11.75
C VAL A 135 -63.85 62.09 13.02
N ILE A 136 -65.07 62.58 13.27
CA ILE A 136 -65.99 62.01 14.26
C ILE A 136 -67.15 61.37 13.50
N THR A 137 -67.55 60.18 13.93
CA THR A 137 -68.76 59.47 13.45
C THR A 137 -69.71 59.24 14.60
N TRP A 138 -71.01 59.23 14.34
CA TRP A 138 -72.04 58.95 15.35
C TRP A 138 -73.29 58.32 14.71
N SER A 139 -74.17 57.76 15.53
CA SER A 139 -75.52 57.33 15.15
C SER A 139 -76.52 58.46 15.41
N SER A 140 -77.35 58.79 14.42
CA SER A 140 -78.28 59.93 14.43
C SER A 140 -79.71 59.48 14.18
N ASP A 141 -80.64 59.86 15.06
CA ASP A 141 -82.03 59.47 14.98
C ASP A 141 -82.85 60.31 13.97
N GLY A 142 -82.91 59.84 12.71
CA GLY A 142 -83.83 60.36 11.67
C GLY A 142 -83.27 61.40 10.68
N ASP A 143 -81.95 61.57 10.57
CA ASP A 143 -81.29 62.60 9.73
C ASP A 143 -81.10 62.17 8.24
N ASP A 144 -81.47 60.94 7.88
CA ASP A 144 -81.50 60.43 6.51
C ASP A 144 -82.88 60.51 5.83
N ASN A 145 -83.93 60.85 6.59
CA ASN A 145 -85.31 61.04 6.16
C ASN A 145 -86.00 59.77 5.59
N ASP A 146 -85.52 58.56 5.91
CA ASP A 146 -86.07 57.33 5.32
C ASP A 146 -87.22 56.69 6.13
N GLY A 147 -87.35 57.05 7.40
CA GLY A 147 -88.41 56.62 8.32
C GLY A 147 -87.96 55.67 9.43
N TYR A 148 -86.69 55.25 9.47
CA TYR A 148 -86.12 54.43 10.55
C TYR A 148 -85.31 55.28 11.55
N THR A 149 -84.77 54.63 12.57
CA THR A 149 -83.97 55.27 13.63
C THR A 149 -82.50 54.83 13.54
N TYR A 150 -81.59 55.77 13.80
CA TYR A 150 -80.13 55.58 13.73
C TYR A 150 -79.60 55.41 12.30
N ALA A 151 -79.31 56.54 11.65
CA ALA A 151 -78.44 56.67 10.49
C ALA A 151 -76.97 56.83 10.93
N ILE A 152 -75.97 56.43 10.12
CA ILE A 152 -74.56 56.66 10.46
C ILE A 152 -74.02 57.92 9.77
N LEU A 153 -73.66 58.92 10.57
CA LEU A 153 -73.08 60.18 10.10
C LEU A 153 -71.60 60.30 10.42
N ALA A 154 -70.92 61.13 9.64
CA ALA A 154 -69.54 61.55 9.87
C ALA A 154 -69.32 63.03 9.53
N LYS A 155 -68.37 63.68 10.20
CA LYS A 155 -67.92 65.05 9.89
C LYS A 155 -66.43 65.21 10.19
N PHE A 156 -65.76 66.08 9.43
CA PHE A 156 -64.33 66.38 9.57
C PHE A 156 -64.07 67.66 10.35
N TYR A 157 -62.93 67.68 11.06
CA TYR A 157 -62.45 68.82 11.82
C TYR A 157 -60.93 68.98 11.66
N ASN A 158 -60.40 70.17 11.91
CA ASN A 158 -58.97 70.45 11.99
C ASN A 158 -58.41 70.03 13.36
N SER A 159 -57.30 69.28 13.36
CA SER A 159 -56.70 68.76 14.60
C SER A 159 -55.95 69.80 15.45
N ASN A 160 -55.73 71.01 14.92
CA ASN A 160 -55.05 72.10 15.64
C ASN A 160 -55.99 72.90 16.56
N ASP A 161 -57.28 72.98 16.24
CA ASP A 161 -58.23 73.93 16.87
C ASP A 161 -59.68 73.41 16.99
N GLY A 162 -60.00 72.21 16.46
CA GLY A 162 -61.35 71.65 16.45
C GLY A 162 -62.29 72.28 15.43
N SER A 163 -61.83 73.22 14.59
CA SER A 163 -62.70 73.91 13.62
C SER A 163 -63.22 72.96 12.54
N GLU A 164 -64.47 73.16 12.13
CA GLU A 164 -65.18 72.30 11.17
C GLU A 164 -64.55 72.33 9.77
N LYS A 165 -64.66 71.21 9.03
CA LYS A 165 -63.97 71.03 7.75
C LYS A 165 -64.86 70.39 6.68
N GLY A 166 -65.95 71.07 6.36
CA GLY A 166 -67.00 70.63 5.45
C GLY A 166 -68.25 70.16 6.18
N GLU A 167 -69.30 69.85 5.41
CA GLU A 167 -70.58 69.38 5.96
C GLU A 167 -70.49 67.97 6.56
N GLN A 168 -71.49 67.63 7.39
CA GLN A 168 -71.74 66.25 7.76
C GLN A 168 -72.20 65.42 6.55
N PHE A 169 -71.87 64.13 6.52
CA PHE A 169 -72.23 63.22 5.42
C PHE A 169 -72.67 61.84 5.93
N LEU A 170 -73.55 61.19 5.16
CA LEU A 170 -74.03 59.84 5.42
C LEU A 170 -72.97 58.79 5.01
N VAL A 171 -72.60 57.94 5.95
CA VAL A 171 -71.53 56.94 5.81
C VAL A 171 -72.01 55.75 4.97
N ASN A 172 -73.21 55.26 5.27
CA ASN A 172 -73.89 54.21 4.53
C ASN A 172 -74.53 54.73 3.22
N ASN A 173 -74.87 53.80 2.33
CA ASN A 173 -75.70 53.99 1.13
C ASN A 173 -77.07 53.30 1.30
N TYR A 174 -77.11 52.21 2.05
CA TYR A 174 -78.34 51.53 2.45
C TYR A 174 -78.83 52.08 3.80
N THR A 175 -80.06 52.61 3.85
CA THR A 175 -80.66 53.21 5.05
C THR A 175 -81.79 52.37 5.68
N ASN A 176 -82.48 51.53 4.90
CA ASN A 176 -83.75 50.90 5.29
C ASN A 176 -83.62 49.91 6.48
N GLY A 177 -83.89 50.40 7.69
CA GLY A 177 -83.72 49.68 8.96
C GLY A 177 -82.55 50.26 9.77
N ASN A 178 -82.47 50.01 11.07
CA ASN A 178 -81.54 50.76 11.92
C ASN A 178 -80.05 50.42 11.64
N GLN A 179 -79.18 51.44 11.62
CA GLN A 179 -77.72 51.26 11.66
C GLN A 179 -77.10 51.90 12.91
N TYR A 180 -76.36 51.14 13.72
CA TYR A 180 -75.76 51.69 14.94
C TYR A 180 -74.36 51.15 15.28
N ILE A 181 -73.75 51.73 16.32
CA ILE A 181 -72.37 51.54 16.78
C ILE A 181 -71.31 51.71 15.66
N SER A 182 -71.26 52.88 15.03
CA SER A 182 -70.17 53.18 14.10
C SER A 182 -68.81 53.25 14.80
N LYS A 183 -67.77 52.73 14.16
CA LYS A 183 -66.38 52.76 14.64
C LYS A 183 -65.47 53.13 13.48
N VAL A 184 -64.64 54.14 13.67
CA VAL A 184 -63.77 54.73 12.64
C VAL A 184 -62.28 54.52 12.95
N ARG A 185 -61.48 54.22 11.92
CA ARG A 185 -60.03 53.99 12.04
C ARG A 185 -59.28 54.49 10.80
N ALA A 186 -58.11 55.10 11.01
CA ALA A 186 -57.20 55.48 9.94
C ALA A 186 -56.41 54.28 9.40
N ILE A 187 -56.22 54.20 8.08
CA ILE A 187 -55.44 53.17 7.36
C ILE A 187 -54.54 53.84 6.31
N LEU A 188 -53.59 53.12 5.71
CA LEU A 188 -52.58 53.68 4.78
C LEU A 188 -51.94 54.98 5.31
N LYS A 189 -51.36 54.95 6.53
CA LYS A 189 -50.80 56.13 7.22
C LYS A 189 -51.74 57.35 7.31
N GLY A 190 -53.05 57.11 7.33
CA GLY A 190 -54.08 58.14 7.39
C GLY A 190 -54.42 58.77 6.04
N GLU A 191 -53.90 58.29 4.90
CA GLU A 191 -54.38 58.69 3.57
C GLU A 191 -55.79 58.17 3.26
N LYS A 192 -56.19 57.05 3.86
CA LYS A 192 -57.57 56.58 3.89
C LYS A 192 -58.05 56.38 5.33
N PHE A 193 -59.36 56.26 5.51
CA PHE A 193 -59.96 55.80 6.75
C PHE A 193 -61.11 54.85 6.43
N VAL A 194 -61.41 53.96 7.37
CA VAL A 194 -62.52 53.01 7.28
C VAL A 194 -63.49 53.29 8.42
N ILE A 195 -64.79 53.25 8.11
CA ILE A 195 -65.85 53.24 9.11
C ILE A 195 -66.55 51.89 8.97
N ALA A 196 -66.66 51.16 10.07
CA ALA A 196 -67.52 49.99 10.19
C ALA A 196 -68.73 50.32 11.08
N TRP A 197 -69.87 49.71 10.81
CA TRP A 197 -71.10 49.84 11.57
C TRP A 197 -71.89 48.52 11.58
N GLN A 198 -72.97 48.50 12.33
CA GLN A 198 -73.89 47.35 12.41
C GLN A 198 -75.15 47.71 11.63
N SER A 199 -75.59 46.86 10.70
CA SER A 199 -76.75 47.11 9.83
C SER A 199 -77.80 46.02 10.00
N ILE A 200 -79.07 46.41 10.14
CA ILE A 200 -80.23 45.52 10.21
C ILE A 200 -80.84 45.34 8.81
N ASN A 201 -81.35 44.14 8.50
CA ASN A 201 -82.20 43.83 7.33
C ASN A 201 -81.58 44.04 5.94
N GLN A 202 -80.32 44.49 5.83
CA GLN A 202 -79.69 44.85 4.55
C GLN A 202 -79.57 43.69 3.54
N GLU A 203 -79.48 42.45 4.03
CA GLU A 203 -79.62 41.25 3.18
C GLU A 203 -80.57 40.19 3.78
N ARG A 204 -80.56 40.01 5.12
CA ARG A 204 -81.50 39.14 5.88
C ARG A 204 -81.78 39.72 7.28
N SER A 205 -82.70 39.09 8.01
CA SER A 205 -83.39 39.62 9.22
C SER A 205 -82.57 39.80 10.50
N PHE A 206 -81.24 39.91 10.42
CA PHE A 206 -80.32 39.96 11.56
C PHE A 206 -79.20 40.99 11.34
N PHE A 207 -78.22 41.01 12.24
CA PHE A 207 -77.14 41.99 12.27
C PHE A 207 -75.93 41.55 11.45
N GLY A 208 -75.57 42.34 10.44
CA GLY A 208 -74.27 42.22 9.76
C GLY A 208 -73.30 43.34 10.17
N ILE A 209 -72.00 43.04 10.19
CA ILE A 209 -70.95 44.06 10.27
C ILE A 209 -70.61 44.52 8.85
N TYR A 210 -70.95 45.76 8.55
CA TYR A 210 -70.66 46.41 7.27
C TYR A 210 -69.56 47.46 7.43
N LEU A 211 -68.83 47.74 6.36
CA LEU A 211 -67.89 48.86 6.31
C LEU A 211 -67.86 49.58 4.96
N GLN A 212 -67.28 50.79 4.99
CA GLN A 212 -66.95 51.61 3.84
C GLN A 212 -65.58 52.26 4.06
N ILE A 213 -64.79 52.36 2.99
CA ILE A 213 -63.47 53.00 2.97
C ILE A 213 -63.62 54.40 2.37
N PHE A 214 -62.84 55.37 2.85
CA PHE A 214 -62.93 56.76 2.46
C PHE A 214 -61.52 57.35 2.25
N ASP A 215 -61.33 58.19 1.23
CA ASP A 215 -60.09 58.97 1.08
C ASP A 215 -60.09 60.15 2.07
N SER A 216 -58.99 60.32 2.82
CA SER A 216 -58.90 61.33 3.88
C SER A 216 -58.74 62.77 3.39
N LYS A 217 -58.42 62.98 2.11
CA LYS A 217 -58.22 64.29 1.49
C LYS A 217 -59.56 64.98 1.30
N ASN A 218 -60.55 64.26 0.76
CA ASN A 218 -61.87 64.79 0.35
C ASN A 218 -63.09 64.11 1.01
N GLY A 219 -62.96 62.93 1.61
CA GLY A 219 -64.08 62.16 2.16
C GLY A 219 -64.92 61.36 1.15
N SER A 220 -64.43 61.14 -0.08
CA SER A 220 -65.15 60.30 -1.04
C SER A 220 -65.05 58.82 -0.69
N LYS A 221 -66.18 58.09 -0.82
CA LYS A 221 -66.26 56.63 -0.66
C LYS A 221 -65.38 55.91 -1.69
N VAL A 222 -64.68 54.86 -1.27
CA VAL A 222 -63.68 54.11 -2.04
C VAL A 222 -64.19 52.69 -2.22
N GLY A 223 -65.00 52.49 -3.26
CA GLY A 223 -65.67 51.22 -3.55
C GLY A 223 -67.12 51.16 -3.05
N GLY A 224 -67.65 49.94 -2.96
CA GLY A 224 -68.99 49.67 -2.42
C GLY A 224 -69.00 49.53 -0.90
N GLU A 225 -70.17 49.25 -0.33
CA GLU A 225 -70.25 48.76 1.04
C GLU A 225 -69.81 47.29 1.09
N ILE A 226 -69.13 46.89 2.16
CA ILE A 226 -68.53 45.56 2.29
C ILE A 226 -69.06 44.88 3.55
N LEU A 227 -69.75 43.75 3.37
CA LEU A 227 -70.13 42.83 4.44
C LEU A 227 -68.87 42.07 4.91
N VAL A 228 -68.51 42.20 6.19
CA VAL A 228 -67.24 41.71 6.75
C VAL A 228 -67.30 40.22 7.09
N ASN A 229 -68.29 39.83 7.87
CA ASN A 229 -68.61 38.45 8.24
C ASN A 229 -69.17 37.65 7.03
N ASN A 230 -69.09 36.32 7.07
CA ASN A 230 -69.73 35.43 6.10
C ASN A 230 -70.98 34.75 6.68
N PHE A 231 -71.02 34.52 7.99
CA PHE A 231 -72.19 34.01 8.71
C PHE A 231 -73.05 35.18 9.23
N THR A 232 -74.37 35.09 9.08
CA THR A 232 -75.31 36.24 9.30
C THR A 232 -76.49 35.91 10.21
N ASP A 233 -76.55 34.72 10.80
CA ASP A 233 -77.56 34.40 11.81
C ASP A 233 -77.09 34.89 13.19
N ASN A 234 -78.04 35.42 13.99
CA ASN A 234 -77.88 35.97 15.35
C ASN A 234 -77.05 37.26 15.48
N THR A 235 -76.94 37.79 16.72
CA THR A 235 -76.63 39.21 16.97
C THR A 235 -75.13 39.45 17.12
N GLN A 236 -74.58 40.39 16.34
CA GLN A 236 -73.15 40.67 16.29
C GLN A 236 -72.88 42.00 17.00
N PHE A 237 -71.88 42.08 17.90
CA PHE A 237 -71.67 43.26 18.76
C PHE A 237 -70.22 43.79 18.82
N LYS A 238 -70.09 45.06 19.23
CA LYS A 238 -68.84 45.77 19.62
C LYS A 238 -67.66 45.60 18.64
N SER A 239 -67.85 45.87 17.35
CA SER A 239 -66.78 45.75 16.36
C SER A 239 -65.53 46.59 16.72
N ARG A 240 -64.36 46.07 16.38
CA ARG A 240 -63.06 46.75 16.54
C ARG A 240 -62.27 46.66 15.23
N ILE A 241 -61.66 47.78 14.84
CA ILE A 241 -60.81 47.88 13.64
C ILE A 241 -59.40 48.24 14.08
N CYS A 242 -58.40 47.49 13.61
CA CYS A 242 -57.00 47.85 13.76
C CYS A 242 -56.25 47.67 12.44
N SER A 243 -55.41 48.65 12.10
CA SER A 243 -54.57 48.67 10.91
C SER A 243 -53.47 47.60 11.03
N THR A 244 -53.01 47.03 9.91
CA THR A 244 -51.92 46.02 9.92
C THR A 244 -51.22 45.92 8.56
N GLY A 245 -50.09 45.22 8.47
CA GLY A 245 -49.27 45.15 7.27
C GLY A 245 -48.47 46.44 7.03
N GLN A 246 -47.48 46.38 6.14
CA GLN A 246 -46.50 47.45 5.98
C GLN A 246 -47.16 48.80 5.65
N ASN A 247 -47.06 49.75 6.58
CA ASN A 247 -47.66 51.10 6.51
C ASN A 247 -49.19 51.15 6.66
N GLY A 248 -49.83 50.08 7.16
CA GLY A 248 -51.28 49.97 7.25
C GLY A 248 -51.95 49.63 5.92
N GLU A 249 -51.29 48.79 5.11
CA GLU A 249 -51.78 48.26 3.82
C GLU A 249 -52.95 47.26 3.96
N ARG A 250 -53.22 46.78 5.17
CA ARG A 250 -54.35 45.91 5.55
C ARG A 250 -55.03 46.47 6.80
N PHE A 251 -56.16 45.91 7.18
CA PHE A 251 -56.75 46.08 8.50
C PHE A 251 -57.49 44.81 8.94
N VAL A 252 -57.52 44.57 10.25
CA VAL A 252 -58.28 43.49 10.87
C VAL A 252 -59.55 44.08 11.46
N VAL A 253 -60.68 43.44 11.18
CA VAL A 253 -61.95 43.69 11.88
C VAL A 253 -62.24 42.49 12.76
N THR A 254 -62.58 42.74 14.03
CA THR A 254 -63.01 41.71 14.98
C THR A 254 -64.41 42.00 15.53
N TRP A 255 -65.15 40.94 15.83
CA TRP A 255 -66.49 40.98 16.42
C TRP A 255 -66.73 39.74 17.31
N HIS A 256 -67.75 39.82 18.16
CA HIS A 256 -68.29 38.65 18.87
C HIS A 256 -69.74 38.44 18.43
N ILE A 257 -70.15 37.17 18.40
CA ILE A 257 -71.52 36.74 18.15
C ILE A 257 -72.16 36.45 19.50
N TRP A 258 -73.32 37.04 19.75
CA TRP A 258 -74.12 36.82 20.95
C TRP A 258 -75.20 35.79 20.64
N GLU A 259 -75.18 34.67 21.37
CA GLU A 259 -76.00 33.48 21.13
C GLU A 259 -75.70 32.80 19.77
N SER A 260 -74.43 32.44 19.56
CA SER A 260 -73.98 31.40 18.63
C SER A 260 -74.65 30.06 19.00
N LEU A 261 -75.67 29.67 18.24
CA LEU A 261 -76.02 28.27 18.06
C LEU A 261 -75.44 27.85 16.71
N ASP A 262 -74.61 26.81 16.73
CA ASP A 262 -74.12 26.05 15.58
C ASP A 262 -72.99 26.63 14.67
N GLN A 263 -72.14 27.58 15.14
CA GLN A 263 -70.84 27.84 14.47
C GLN A 263 -69.62 27.20 15.16
N ASP A 264 -69.45 27.40 16.46
CA ASP A 264 -68.31 26.94 17.27
C ASP A 264 -68.69 25.93 18.38
N GLY A 265 -69.99 25.70 18.55
CA GLY A 265 -70.56 24.65 19.39
C GLY A 265 -71.07 25.09 20.77
N ASP A 266 -70.91 26.35 21.15
CA ASP A 266 -71.43 26.92 22.41
C ASP A 266 -71.68 28.46 22.27
N LYS A 267 -72.24 29.07 23.32
CA LYS A 267 -73.04 30.30 23.28
C LYS A 267 -72.47 31.55 22.58
N SER A 268 -71.18 31.88 22.67
CA SER A 268 -70.69 33.18 22.16
C SER A 268 -69.23 33.13 21.73
N GLY A 269 -69.00 32.95 20.43
CA GLY A 269 -67.68 32.89 19.81
C GLY A 269 -67.11 34.22 19.32
N ILE A 270 -65.78 34.24 19.14
CA ILE A 270 -64.99 35.41 18.74
C ILE A 270 -64.39 35.19 17.34
N TYR A 271 -64.69 36.13 16.43
CA TYR A 271 -64.28 36.03 15.03
C TYR A 271 -63.51 37.26 14.54
N ALA A 272 -62.68 37.01 13.53
CA ALA A 272 -61.85 38.01 12.88
C ALA A 272 -61.81 37.81 11.36
N GLN A 273 -61.69 38.91 10.63
CA GLN A 273 -61.39 38.92 9.19
C GLN A 273 -60.36 40.01 8.89
N ILE A 274 -59.41 39.71 8.00
CA ILE A 274 -58.42 40.66 7.50
C ILE A 274 -58.88 41.16 6.13
N LEU A 275 -58.82 42.46 5.90
CA LEU A 275 -59.18 43.07 4.63
C LEU A 275 -58.04 43.96 4.13
N ASN A 276 -57.94 44.08 2.81
CA ASN A 276 -57.03 44.98 2.13
C ASN A 276 -57.45 46.44 2.36
N SER A 277 -56.52 47.32 2.70
CA SER A 277 -56.82 48.75 2.91
C SER A 277 -57.11 49.52 1.61
N GLU A 278 -56.74 48.97 0.46
CA GLU A 278 -56.84 49.68 -0.81
C GLU A 278 -58.26 49.64 -1.37
N ASP A 279 -58.87 48.46 -1.39
CA ASP A 279 -60.17 48.15 -1.99
C ASP A 279 -61.15 47.41 -1.04
N GLY A 280 -60.71 47.04 0.17
CA GLY A 280 -61.54 46.30 1.12
C GLY A 280 -61.75 44.81 0.79
N SER A 281 -60.98 44.24 -0.14
CA SER A 281 -61.03 42.80 -0.44
C SER A 281 -60.66 41.93 0.77
N LYS A 282 -61.38 40.83 1.01
CA LYS A 282 -61.13 39.89 2.11
C LYS A 282 -59.84 39.10 1.86
N ILE A 283 -58.93 39.06 2.83
CA ILE A 283 -57.63 38.38 2.75
C ILE A 283 -57.71 37.08 3.56
N GLY A 284 -58.09 36.00 2.87
CA GLY A 284 -58.31 34.70 3.48
C GLY A 284 -59.73 34.53 4.03
N ASN A 285 -59.93 33.45 4.78
CA ASN A 285 -61.20 33.14 5.41
C ASN A 285 -61.32 33.83 6.78
N GLU A 286 -62.56 34.07 7.18
CA GLU A 286 -62.94 34.37 8.56
C GLU A 286 -62.40 33.29 9.50
N PHE A 287 -61.83 33.69 10.64
CA PHE A 287 -61.18 32.75 11.57
C PHE A 287 -61.58 32.98 13.04
N LEU A 288 -61.66 31.88 13.78
CA LEU A 288 -61.90 31.85 15.22
C LEU A 288 -60.62 32.26 15.98
N VAL A 289 -60.76 33.21 16.91
CA VAL A 289 -59.61 33.80 17.61
C VAL A 289 -59.10 32.92 18.76
N ASN A 290 -60.00 32.46 19.61
CA ASN A 290 -59.73 31.45 20.63
C ASN A 290 -59.44 30.08 19.99
N ASN A 291 -58.88 29.16 20.77
CA ASN A 291 -58.83 27.73 20.44
C ASN A 291 -59.84 26.91 21.27
N ILE A 292 -60.50 27.55 22.24
CA ILE A 292 -61.32 26.90 23.27
C ILE A 292 -62.67 27.60 23.27
N THR A 293 -63.71 26.92 22.81
CA THR A 293 -65.01 27.52 22.44
C THR A 293 -66.08 27.40 23.53
N ALA A 294 -65.81 26.72 24.64
CA ALA A 294 -66.75 26.52 25.72
C ALA A 294 -67.15 27.84 26.41
N TYR A 295 -68.42 27.93 26.80
CA TYR A 295 -69.05 29.05 27.49
C TYR A 295 -68.99 30.40 26.74
N THR A 296 -69.29 31.50 27.44
CA THR A 296 -69.41 32.83 26.84
C THR A 296 -68.03 33.51 26.75
N GLN A 297 -67.66 34.04 25.58
CA GLN A 297 -66.48 34.90 25.41
C GLN A 297 -66.85 36.31 24.90
N GLU A 298 -66.35 37.37 25.55
CA GLU A 298 -66.84 38.75 25.35
C GLU A 298 -65.76 39.86 25.43
N ASN A 299 -66.19 41.11 25.22
CA ASN A 299 -65.50 42.38 25.52
C ASN A 299 -64.13 42.59 24.83
N LEU A 300 -64.01 42.01 23.63
CA LEU A 300 -62.89 42.11 22.70
C LEU A 300 -62.19 43.47 22.59
N GLN A 301 -60.86 43.44 22.69
CA GLN A 301 -59.98 44.51 22.26
C GLN A 301 -58.83 43.96 21.40
N LEU A 302 -58.27 44.83 20.55
CA LEU A 302 -57.32 44.48 19.50
C LEU A 302 -56.28 45.62 19.37
N VAL A 303 -54.99 45.28 19.33
CA VAL A 303 -53.91 46.25 19.05
C VAL A 303 -52.83 45.67 18.12
N GLN A 304 -52.34 46.50 17.19
CA GLN A 304 -51.15 46.25 16.37
C GLN A 304 -49.89 46.48 17.20
N LEU A 305 -48.83 45.71 16.93
CA LEU A 305 -47.50 45.90 17.50
C LEU A 305 -46.50 46.24 16.38
N ASP A 306 -45.75 47.33 16.60
CA ASP A 306 -44.83 48.04 15.69
C ASP A 306 -45.49 48.85 14.54
N GLU A 307 -45.54 50.17 14.72
CA GLU A 307 -45.32 51.12 13.61
C GLU A 307 -43.86 51.58 13.68
N LYS A 308 -43.06 51.22 12.68
CA LYS A 308 -41.60 51.49 12.68
C LYS A 308 -41.25 52.95 12.94
N THR A 309 -40.61 53.18 14.07
CA THR A 309 -39.95 54.47 14.34
C THR A 309 -38.87 54.71 13.29
N ARG A 310 -38.83 55.90 12.70
CA ARG A 310 -38.01 56.20 11.51
C ARG A 310 -36.51 55.97 11.74
N ASN A 311 -35.82 55.51 10.70
CA ASN A 311 -34.36 55.39 10.53
C ASN A 311 -33.66 54.24 11.29
N LEU A 312 -33.55 53.07 10.62
CA LEU A 312 -32.25 52.57 10.17
C LEU A 312 -32.41 51.42 9.16
N LEU A 313 -31.74 51.55 8.01
CA LEU A 313 -31.45 50.44 7.11
C LEU A 313 -30.28 49.64 7.70
N LEU A 314 -30.45 48.33 7.92
CA LEU A 314 -29.39 47.31 7.92
C LEU A 314 -30.03 45.90 8.04
N PHE A 315 -29.77 45.05 7.05
CA PHE A 315 -30.05 43.61 6.94
C PHE A 315 -30.90 42.89 8.02
N ASN A 316 -32.21 42.79 7.77
CA ASN A 316 -32.90 41.48 7.75
C ASN A 316 -34.27 41.59 7.06
N SER A 317 -34.66 40.56 6.31
CA SER A 317 -35.88 40.54 5.46
C SER A 317 -37.18 40.19 6.19
N GLU A 318 -37.11 39.85 7.48
CA GLU A 318 -38.23 39.29 8.25
C GLU A 318 -38.79 40.29 9.28
N ASN A 319 -39.23 41.45 8.81
CA ASN A 319 -40.07 42.33 9.63
C ASN A 319 -41.52 41.85 9.54
N LYS A 320 -41.82 40.75 10.24
CA LYS A 320 -43.18 40.23 10.35
C LYS A 320 -43.94 41.00 11.43
N GLU A 321 -44.92 41.79 11.01
CA GLU A 321 -45.76 42.59 11.93
C GLU A 321 -46.72 41.69 12.73
N LYS A 322 -46.97 42.08 13.98
CA LYS A 322 -47.77 41.29 14.93
C LYS A 322 -48.99 42.08 15.40
N PHE A 323 -50.05 41.38 15.79
CA PHE A 323 -51.16 41.97 16.53
C PHE A 323 -51.58 41.06 17.68
N VAL A 324 -52.25 41.63 18.68
CA VAL A 324 -52.76 40.90 19.85
C VAL A 324 -54.25 41.16 19.99
N ILE A 325 -55.02 40.10 20.17
CA ILE A 325 -56.43 40.16 20.57
C ILE A 325 -56.51 39.70 22.02
N SER A 326 -57.31 40.39 22.83
CA SER A 326 -57.61 40.06 24.21
C SER A 326 -59.12 40.08 24.46
N TRP A 327 -59.62 39.13 25.25
CA TRP A 327 -61.03 38.92 25.57
C TRP A 327 -61.20 38.42 27.01
N GLN A 328 -62.43 38.38 27.50
CA GLN A 328 -62.79 37.64 28.71
C GLN A 328 -63.49 36.32 28.33
N SER A 329 -63.28 35.27 29.12
CA SER A 329 -63.90 33.94 28.91
C SER A 329 -64.38 33.37 30.25
N TYR A 330 -65.57 32.80 30.27
CA TYR A 330 -66.21 32.24 31.46
C TYR A 330 -65.72 30.83 31.81
N TYR A 331 -65.62 30.51 33.10
CA TYR A 331 -65.40 29.17 33.68
C TYR A 331 -64.09 28.43 33.33
N TYR A 332 -63.16 29.04 32.60
CA TYR A 332 -61.94 28.35 32.14
C TYR A 332 -60.93 28.02 33.26
N ASP A 333 -60.95 28.74 34.38
CA ASP A 333 -60.11 28.47 35.55
C ASP A 333 -60.87 27.90 36.77
N SER A 334 -62.08 27.37 36.53
CA SER A 334 -63.03 26.88 37.54
C SER A 334 -63.53 27.93 38.54
N SER A 335 -63.40 29.21 38.19
CA SER A 335 -64.04 30.37 38.80
C SER A 335 -64.92 31.09 37.76
N GLY A 336 -65.15 32.40 37.87
CA GLY A 336 -66.00 33.22 37.00
C GLY A 336 -65.40 33.53 35.62
N TYR A 337 -65.38 34.80 35.23
CA TYR A 337 -64.64 35.27 34.06
C TYR A 337 -63.12 35.37 34.33
N GLY A 338 -62.31 34.89 33.39
CA GLY A 338 -60.88 35.17 33.30
C GLY A 338 -60.55 35.98 32.03
N ILE A 339 -59.36 36.61 32.00
CA ILE A 339 -58.87 37.37 30.85
C ILE A 339 -57.85 36.55 30.06
N TYR A 340 -58.05 36.47 28.74
CA TYR A 340 -57.23 35.67 27.82
C TYR A 340 -56.77 36.51 26.64
N ALA A 341 -55.66 36.10 26.03
CA ALA A 341 -55.12 36.75 24.83
C ALA A 341 -54.40 35.75 23.90
N GLN A 342 -54.26 36.17 22.65
CA GLN A 342 -53.49 35.45 21.61
C GLN A 342 -52.78 36.46 20.70
N ILE A 343 -51.56 36.11 20.30
CA ILE A 343 -50.67 36.88 19.42
C ILE A 343 -50.76 36.30 18.01
N TYR A 344 -50.74 37.16 16.98
CA TYR A 344 -50.88 36.79 15.59
C TYR A 344 -49.78 37.37 14.71
N GLU A 345 -49.44 36.65 13.65
CA GLU A 345 -48.54 37.10 12.58
C GLU A 345 -49.37 37.59 11.37
N SER A 346 -49.32 38.90 11.10
CA SER A 346 -50.18 39.55 10.09
C SER A 346 -49.89 39.16 8.63
N ASN A 347 -48.69 38.63 8.36
CA ASN A 347 -48.25 38.24 7.02
C ASN A 347 -48.87 36.91 6.57
N GLU A 348 -48.90 35.92 7.47
CA GLU A 348 -49.24 34.52 7.20
C GLU A 348 -50.54 34.08 7.92
N ILE A 349 -51.14 34.95 8.74
CA ILE A 349 -52.35 34.71 9.54
C ILE A 349 -52.19 33.50 10.48
N SER A 350 -50.99 33.35 11.06
CA SER A 350 -50.65 32.28 12.00
C SER A 350 -50.73 32.75 13.45
N LYS A 351 -51.15 31.86 14.35
CA LYS A 351 -51.16 32.09 15.81
C LYS A 351 -49.73 31.92 16.34
N ILE A 352 -49.17 32.95 16.99
CA ILE A 352 -47.79 32.95 17.52
C ILE A 352 -47.81 32.40 18.95
N GLY A 353 -47.79 31.07 19.03
CA GLY A 353 -47.85 30.33 20.30
C GLY A 353 -49.27 29.98 20.74
N GLY A 354 -49.40 29.54 21.98
CA GLY A 354 -50.69 29.20 22.59
C GLY A 354 -51.48 30.42 23.05
N GLU A 355 -52.80 30.25 23.13
CA GLU A 355 -53.68 31.11 23.92
C GLU A 355 -53.19 31.13 25.37
N PHE A 356 -53.08 32.31 25.98
CA PHE A 356 -52.53 32.47 27.32
C PHE A 356 -53.46 33.30 28.23
N ARG A 357 -53.51 32.92 29.51
CA ARG A 357 -54.23 33.70 30.53
C ARG A 357 -53.41 34.93 30.92
N VAL A 358 -54.09 36.05 31.03
CA VAL A 358 -53.53 37.36 31.35
C VAL A 358 -53.52 37.59 32.86
N ASN A 359 -54.59 37.19 33.55
CA ASN A 359 -54.72 37.27 35.00
C ASN A 359 -53.96 36.14 35.73
N THR A 360 -53.35 36.48 36.86
CA THR A 360 -52.68 35.53 37.77
C THR A 360 -53.59 35.13 38.94
N TYR A 361 -54.33 36.09 39.50
CA TYR A 361 -55.46 35.85 40.40
C TYR A 361 -56.65 35.27 39.62
N THR A 362 -57.50 34.46 40.26
CA THR A 362 -58.55 33.67 39.60
C THR A 362 -59.90 33.65 40.33
N SER A 363 -59.99 34.00 41.62
CA SER A 363 -61.28 34.04 42.31
C SER A 363 -62.19 35.16 41.76
N ASN A 364 -63.50 34.95 41.81
CA ASN A 364 -64.52 35.87 41.30
C ASN A 364 -64.38 36.16 39.79
N ASP A 365 -65.03 37.21 39.28
CA ASP A 365 -65.01 37.62 37.87
C ASP A 365 -63.85 38.60 37.56
N GLN A 366 -63.25 38.45 36.38
CA GLN A 366 -62.29 39.38 35.77
C GLN A 366 -62.81 39.82 34.40
N ASP A 367 -63.03 41.13 34.27
CA ASP A 367 -63.93 41.69 33.26
C ASP A 367 -63.30 42.85 32.46
N ARG A 368 -63.92 43.14 31.31
CA ARG A 368 -63.73 44.36 30.50
C ARG A 368 -62.25 44.69 30.20
N PRO A 369 -61.48 43.75 29.63
CA PRO A 369 -60.07 43.98 29.32
C PRO A 369 -59.90 45.18 28.38
N GLN A 370 -58.83 45.95 28.56
CA GLN A 370 -58.34 47.01 27.69
C GLN A 370 -56.87 46.73 27.36
N ILE A 371 -56.48 46.83 26.08
CA ILE A 371 -55.13 46.52 25.61
C ILE A 371 -54.50 47.72 24.90
N SER A 372 -53.21 47.96 25.15
CA SER A 372 -52.42 48.99 24.47
C SER A 372 -50.98 48.57 24.25
N SER A 373 -50.44 48.89 23.08
CA SER A 373 -49.01 48.78 22.75
C SER A 373 -48.20 49.83 23.54
N ILE A 374 -47.11 49.41 24.20
CA ILE A 374 -46.31 50.28 25.08
C ILE A 374 -44.80 50.07 24.90
N GLY A 375 -44.02 51.03 25.44
CA GLY A 375 -42.56 50.98 25.43
C GLY A 375 -41.92 51.47 24.13
N GLN A 376 -40.59 51.57 24.13
CA GLN A 376 -39.84 52.03 22.96
C GLN A 376 -39.94 50.98 21.83
N ASN A 377 -40.37 51.42 20.65
CA ASN A 377 -40.64 50.57 19.48
C ASN A 377 -41.77 49.54 19.68
N LEU A 378 -42.74 49.79 20.57
CA LEU A 378 -44.02 49.07 20.70
C LEU A 378 -43.93 47.52 20.85
N LYS A 379 -42.76 46.98 21.26
CA LYS A 379 -42.53 45.53 21.45
C LYS A 379 -43.32 44.89 22.60
N ASN A 380 -43.79 45.71 23.51
CA ASN A 380 -44.51 45.30 24.71
C ASN A 380 -45.98 45.72 24.61
N PHE A 381 -46.86 45.03 25.33
CA PHE A 381 -48.25 45.42 25.48
C PHE A 381 -48.67 45.37 26.93
N LEU A 382 -49.55 46.30 27.31
CA LEU A 382 -50.25 46.34 28.59
C LEU A 382 -51.66 45.81 28.35
N ILE A 383 -52.11 44.88 29.19
CA ILE A 383 -53.55 44.58 29.33
C ILE A 383 -53.96 44.99 30.73
N SER A 384 -55.07 45.71 30.84
CA SER A 384 -55.72 46.11 32.11
C SER A 384 -57.16 45.64 32.15
N TRP A 385 -57.65 45.22 33.31
CA TRP A 385 -58.99 44.65 33.52
C TRP A 385 -59.56 45.09 34.87
N GLN A 386 -60.87 44.92 35.07
CA GLN A 386 -61.49 45.01 36.40
C GLN A 386 -61.60 43.63 37.05
N ILE A 387 -61.63 43.58 38.38
CA ILE A 387 -61.75 42.33 39.15
C ILE A 387 -62.44 42.56 40.48
N GLN A 388 -63.37 41.67 40.85
CA GLN A 388 -64.10 41.75 42.11
C GLN A 388 -63.26 41.23 43.30
N GLU A 389 -63.14 42.05 44.35
CA GLU A 389 -62.60 41.75 45.69
C GLU A 389 -61.11 41.39 45.77
N GLN A 390 -60.30 41.61 44.72
CA GLN A 390 -58.86 41.29 44.77
C GLN A 390 -58.06 42.17 45.77
N ASP A 391 -58.49 43.43 45.97
CA ASP A 391 -57.96 44.35 46.98
C ASP A 391 -58.71 44.25 48.33
N GLY A 392 -59.89 43.62 48.33
CA GLY A 392 -60.73 43.36 49.49
C GLY A 392 -61.99 44.22 49.60
N ASP A 393 -62.29 45.11 48.63
CA ASP A 393 -63.52 45.94 48.64
C ASP A 393 -63.98 46.34 47.22
N GLY A 394 -65.00 45.66 46.70
CA GLY A 394 -65.65 46.02 45.42
C GLY A 394 -64.84 45.64 44.16
N ASP A 395 -64.97 46.44 43.10
CA ASP A 395 -64.27 46.25 41.81
C ASP A 395 -62.94 47.02 41.79
N GLY A 396 -61.82 46.30 41.81
CA GLY A 396 -60.47 46.86 41.65
C GLY A 396 -60.01 46.87 40.18
N ILE A 397 -59.10 47.79 39.82
CA ILE A 397 -58.51 47.89 38.47
C ILE A 397 -57.05 47.43 38.47
N TYR A 398 -56.74 46.39 37.69
CA TYR A 398 -55.43 45.75 37.64
C TYR A 398 -54.88 45.73 36.20
N ALA A 399 -53.56 45.58 36.07
CA ALA A 399 -52.91 45.50 34.76
C ALA A 399 -51.60 44.69 34.80
N GLN A 400 -51.24 44.09 33.67
CA GLN A 400 -50.01 43.34 33.49
C GLN A 400 -49.34 43.68 32.16
N ILE A 401 -48.00 43.73 32.17
CA ILE A 401 -47.15 44.03 31.01
C ILE A 401 -46.61 42.72 30.44
N PHE A 402 -46.70 42.58 29.13
CA PHE A 402 -46.22 41.44 28.34
C PHE A 402 -45.24 41.92 27.27
N THR A 403 -44.43 41.00 26.73
CA THR A 403 -43.49 41.25 25.64
C THR A 403 -43.64 40.19 24.55
N THR A 404 -43.34 40.56 23.30
CA THR A 404 -43.33 39.62 22.16
C THR A 404 -41.98 38.92 21.97
N ASP A 405 -40.97 39.28 22.76
CA ASP A 405 -39.66 38.63 22.78
C ASP A 405 -39.75 37.34 23.64
N PHE A 406 -40.18 36.23 23.03
CA PHE A 406 -40.21 34.90 23.66
C PHE A 406 -38.78 34.41 23.99
N ILE A 407 -38.29 34.72 25.20
CA ILE A 407 -36.97 34.25 25.68
C ILE A 407 -37.06 32.76 26.04
N CYS A 408 -36.95 31.89 25.03
CA CYS A 408 -36.68 30.47 25.25
C CYS A 408 -35.26 30.33 25.84
N ASN A 409 -35.14 29.98 27.13
CA ASN A 409 -33.83 29.83 27.80
C ASN A 409 -33.12 28.49 27.46
N CYS A 410 -33.43 27.90 26.31
CA CYS A 410 -32.78 26.67 25.87
C CYS A 410 -31.33 26.93 25.47
N ASN A 411 -30.42 26.26 26.18
CA ASN A 411 -28.99 26.27 25.88
C ASN A 411 -28.71 25.61 24.52
N LYS A 412 -27.52 25.89 23.96
CA LYS A 412 -27.05 25.29 22.72
C LYS A 412 -27.11 23.75 22.81
N GLY A 413 -27.68 23.13 21.78
CA GLY A 413 -27.99 21.70 21.75
C GLY A 413 -29.41 21.34 22.18
N SER A 414 -30.23 22.30 22.62
CA SER A 414 -31.63 22.09 22.98
C SER A 414 -32.58 23.06 22.26
N TYR A 415 -33.85 22.66 22.12
CA TYR A 415 -34.91 23.43 21.45
C TYR A 415 -36.24 23.36 22.21
N SER A 416 -37.21 24.22 21.90
CA SER A 416 -38.56 24.19 22.52
C SER A 416 -39.69 24.31 21.48
N ASN A 417 -40.74 23.49 21.63
CA ASN A 417 -41.90 23.41 20.74
C ASN A 417 -43.09 24.28 21.18
N THR A 418 -42.80 25.52 21.59
CA THR A 418 -43.74 26.66 21.71
C THR A 418 -45.03 26.48 22.53
N THR A 419 -45.09 25.53 23.47
CA THR A 419 -46.18 25.43 24.47
C THR A 419 -45.74 25.70 25.91
N ASN A 420 -44.45 25.59 26.24
CA ASN A 420 -43.92 25.92 27.57
C ASN A 420 -42.48 26.48 27.48
N PRO A 421 -42.23 27.77 27.82
CA PRO A 421 -40.91 28.40 27.75
C PRO A 421 -39.80 27.72 28.59
N ASP A 422 -40.17 27.00 29.65
CA ASP A 422 -39.23 26.29 30.53
C ASP A 422 -38.93 24.85 30.07
N SER A 423 -39.58 24.37 29.00
CA SER A 423 -39.38 23.02 28.48
C SER A 423 -38.43 23.01 27.28
N CYS A 424 -37.24 22.44 27.48
CA CYS A 424 -36.19 22.33 26.47
C CYS A 424 -35.85 20.86 26.18
N PHE A 425 -36.13 20.43 24.95
CA PHE A 425 -35.82 19.10 24.42
C PHE A 425 -34.39 19.08 23.89
N GLN A 426 -33.66 17.99 24.13
CA GLN A 426 -32.34 17.80 23.52
C GLN A 426 -32.49 17.56 22.02
N CYS A 427 -31.56 18.06 21.21
CA CYS A 427 -31.52 17.72 19.79
C CYS A 427 -31.27 16.22 19.62
N PRO A 428 -32.10 15.50 18.84
CA PRO A 428 -31.92 14.07 18.59
C PRO A 428 -30.65 13.78 17.76
N LEU A 429 -30.26 12.50 17.74
CA LEU A 429 -29.12 12.02 16.95
C LEU A 429 -29.20 12.48 15.48
N GLY A 430 -28.06 12.81 14.89
CA GLY A 430 -28.00 13.40 13.54
C GLY A 430 -28.39 14.88 13.46
N THR A 431 -28.77 15.54 14.56
CA THR A 431 -29.11 16.97 14.56
C THR A 431 -28.33 17.75 15.63
N TYR A 432 -28.33 19.08 15.54
CA TYR A 432 -27.64 19.97 16.47
C TYR A 432 -28.33 21.32 16.65
N GLN A 433 -27.95 22.10 17.67
CA GLN A 433 -28.38 23.49 17.77
C GLN A 433 -27.25 24.41 18.27
N ALA A 434 -26.69 25.23 17.37
CA ALA A 434 -25.54 26.09 17.64
C ALA A 434 -25.88 27.43 18.32
N GLU A 435 -27.14 27.85 18.33
CA GLU A 435 -27.61 29.07 18.97
C GLU A 435 -28.47 28.77 20.21
N VAL A 436 -28.79 29.78 21.01
CA VAL A 436 -29.69 29.65 22.17
C VAL A 436 -31.12 30.02 21.78
N GLY A 437 -32.10 29.42 22.46
CA GLY A 437 -33.51 29.81 22.34
C GLY A 437 -34.16 29.57 20.99
N LYS A 438 -33.78 28.50 20.28
CA LYS A 438 -34.41 28.12 19.00
C LYS A 438 -35.56 27.13 19.20
N THR A 439 -36.48 27.12 18.24
CA THR A 439 -37.69 26.27 18.23
C THR A 439 -37.51 24.93 17.53
N GLY A 440 -36.32 24.64 17.00
CA GLY A 440 -35.97 23.37 16.37
C GLY A 440 -34.45 23.16 16.32
N CYS A 441 -34.04 22.00 15.80
CA CYS A 441 -32.64 21.65 15.57
C CYS A 441 -32.30 21.72 14.08
N LEU A 442 -31.02 21.95 13.79
CA LEU A 442 -30.45 21.92 12.44
C LEU A 442 -29.98 20.50 12.12
N GLU A 443 -30.19 20.06 10.88
CA GLU A 443 -29.78 18.74 10.41
C GLU A 443 -28.27 18.67 10.17
N CYS A 444 -27.63 17.56 10.53
CA CYS A 444 -26.24 17.33 10.11
C CYS A 444 -26.19 17.12 8.60
N GLN A 445 -25.52 18.05 7.93
CA GLN A 445 -25.30 18.04 6.49
C GLN A 445 -24.46 16.83 6.07
N SER A 446 -24.61 16.41 4.81
CA SER A 446 -23.83 15.29 4.26
C SER A 446 -22.32 15.52 4.45
N GLY A 447 -21.61 14.44 4.80
CA GLY A 447 -20.23 14.46 5.29
C GLY A 447 -20.08 14.69 6.80
N GLN A 448 -21.15 15.06 7.51
CA GLN A 448 -21.16 15.20 8.98
C GLN A 448 -22.14 14.22 9.63
N TYR A 449 -22.00 14.02 10.94
CA TYR A 449 -22.86 13.15 11.75
C TYR A 449 -22.99 13.69 13.19
N GLN A 450 -23.91 13.12 13.96
CA GLN A 450 -23.96 13.37 15.40
C GLN A 450 -24.40 12.11 16.19
N ASP A 451 -23.45 11.52 16.93
CA ASP A 451 -23.61 10.27 17.69
C ASP A 451 -24.27 10.46 19.07
N LYS A 452 -24.48 11.71 19.51
CA LYS A 452 -25.02 12.05 20.83
C LYS A 452 -26.12 13.09 20.75
N GLU A 453 -27.11 12.94 21.62
CA GLU A 453 -28.15 13.96 21.79
C GLU A 453 -27.58 15.24 22.41
N GLY A 454 -28.30 16.35 22.26
CA GLY A 454 -28.03 17.57 23.00
C GLY A 454 -26.81 18.38 22.53
N GLN A 455 -26.35 18.18 21.29
CA GLN A 455 -25.09 18.75 20.82
C GLN A 455 -25.23 20.09 20.08
N SER A 456 -24.25 20.97 20.27
CA SER A 456 -24.22 22.32 19.72
C SER A 456 -23.58 22.44 18.33
N LYS A 457 -23.16 21.32 17.75
CA LYS A 457 -22.60 21.18 16.40
C LYS A 457 -22.61 19.70 15.98
N CYS A 458 -22.49 19.44 14.69
CA CYS A 458 -22.15 18.11 14.18
C CYS A 458 -20.65 17.81 14.34
N LEU A 459 -20.29 16.55 14.12
CA LEU A 459 -18.94 16.05 13.97
C LEU A 459 -18.68 15.78 12.49
N ASP A 460 -17.50 16.15 11.98
CA ASP A 460 -17.08 15.76 10.64
C ASP A 460 -16.84 14.25 10.57
N CYS A 461 -17.25 13.59 9.48
CA CYS A 461 -16.78 12.24 9.21
C CYS A 461 -15.25 12.24 9.17
N LYS A 462 -14.65 11.32 9.93
CA LYS A 462 -13.20 11.14 10.03
C LYS A 462 -12.64 10.60 8.72
N ILE A 463 -11.34 10.81 8.51
CA ILE A 463 -10.54 10.15 7.48
C ILE A 463 -10.84 8.63 7.51
N GLY A 464 -11.03 8.03 6.32
CA GLY A 464 -11.51 6.66 6.15
C GLY A 464 -13.03 6.45 6.23
N THR A 465 -13.81 7.48 6.55
CA THR A 465 -15.28 7.41 6.64
C THR A 465 -15.96 8.52 5.85
N TYR A 466 -17.20 8.28 5.44
CA TYR A 466 -17.99 9.21 4.65
C TYR A 466 -19.45 9.20 5.11
N GLN A 467 -20.23 10.19 4.69
CA GLN A 467 -21.68 10.16 4.82
C GLN A 467 -22.38 10.89 3.67
N ASP A 468 -23.14 10.13 2.88
CA ASP A 468 -23.89 10.58 1.70
C ASP A 468 -25.28 11.15 2.02
N LEU A 469 -25.81 10.94 3.23
CA LEU A 469 -27.15 11.36 3.65
C LEU A 469 -27.11 12.42 4.76
N GLU A 470 -28.17 13.22 4.88
CA GLU A 470 -28.37 14.19 5.95
C GLU A 470 -29.03 13.56 7.19
N SER A 471 -28.97 14.24 8.34
CA SER A 471 -29.50 13.80 9.65
C SER A 471 -29.01 12.43 10.14
N GLN A 472 -27.72 12.12 9.92
CA GLN A 472 -27.17 10.81 10.25
C GLN A 472 -26.44 10.77 11.61
N SER A 473 -26.66 9.68 12.35
CA SER A 473 -26.06 9.45 13.67
C SER A 473 -24.66 8.83 13.63
N THR A 474 -24.20 8.40 12.46
CA THR A 474 -22.91 7.72 12.24
C THR A 474 -22.33 8.05 10.85
N CYS A 475 -21.08 7.70 10.60
CA CYS A 475 -20.47 7.72 9.27
C CYS A 475 -20.23 6.29 8.77
N LYS A 476 -20.43 6.06 7.48
CA LYS A 476 -20.15 4.79 6.81
C LYS A 476 -18.63 4.66 6.61
N ALA A 477 -18.08 3.47 6.82
CA ALA A 477 -16.67 3.21 6.50
C ALA A 477 -16.47 3.16 4.98
N CYS A 478 -15.30 3.58 4.50
CA CYS A 478 -14.89 3.26 3.14
C CYS A 478 -14.60 1.76 3.06
N GLY A 479 -15.52 1.01 2.45
CA GLY A 479 -15.37 -0.42 2.28
C GLY A 479 -14.21 -0.79 1.36
N ASN A 480 -13.79 -2.06 1.43
CA ASN A 480 -12.79 -2.69 0.56
C ASN A 480 -12.70 -2.12 -0.87
N GLY A 481 -11.47 -1.89 -1.30
CA GLY A 481 -11.13 -1.26 -2.59
C GLY A 481 -11.23 0.27 -2.62
N LYS A 482 -11.61 0.91 -1.51
CA LYS A 482 -11.81 2.37 -1.42
C LYS A 482 -11.14 2.97 -0.19
N TYR A 483 -10.86 4.26 -0.27
CA TYR A 483 -10.23 5.05 0.79
C TYR A 483 -10.84 6.45 0.89
N GLN A 484 -10.50 7.17 1.96
CA GLN A 484 -10.78 8.60 2.07
C GLN A 484 -9.72 9.30 2.91
N ASN A 485 -8.94 10.21 2.30
CA ASN A 485 -7.86 10.95 2.94
C ASN A 485 -8.31 12.25 3.66
N SER A 486 -9.54 12.68 3.41
CA SER A 486 -10.10 13.97 3.87
C SER A 486 -11.21 13.79 4.91
N LYS A 487 -11.51 14.85 5.67
CA LYS A 487 -12.66 14.90 6.58
C LYS A 487 -13.89 15.49 5.88
N ALA A 488 -15.06 15.32 6.50
CA ALA A 488 -16.32 15.93 6.06
C ALA A 488 -16.73 15.57 4.62
N THR A 489 -16.61 14.30 4.24
CA THR A 489 -16.80 13.86 2.83
C THR A 489 -18.06 13.03 2.61
N THR A 490 -18.64 13.17 1.43
CA THR A 490 -19.91 12.53 1.03
C THR A 490 -19.73 11.23 0.24
N LYS A 491 -18.48 10.84 -0.07
CA LYS A 491 -18.14 9.61 -0.79
C LYS A 491 -16.68 9.21 -0.55
N CYS A 492 -16.37 7.94 -0.75
CA CYS A 492 -15.00 7.45 -0.81
C CYS A 492 -14.42 7.53 -2.23
N LEU A 493 -13.09 7.52 -2.30
CA LEU A 493 -12.30 7.41 -3.54
C LEU A 493 -11.95 5.94 -3.79
N SER A 494 -11.93 5.50 -5.05
CA SER A 494 -11.42 4.16 -5.41
C SER A 494 -9.90 4.12 -5.26
N CYS A 495 -9.34 2.97 -4.87
CA CYS A 495 -7.91 2.73 -5.02
C CYS A 495 -7.52 2.76 -6.51
N GLY A 496 -6.52 3.56 -6.87
CA GLY A 496 -6.01 3.64 -8.24
C GLY A 496 -5.16 2.44 -8.61
N MET A 497 -4.87 2.27 -9.90
CA MET A 497 -3.95 1.24 -10.41
C MET A 497 -2.64 1.19 -9.62
N GLY A 498 -2.11 -0.01 -9.39
CA GLY A 498 -0.93 -0.23 -8.54
C GLY A 498 -1.17 -0.09 -7.03
N THR A 499 -2.41 0.17 -6.59
CA THR A 499 -2.79 0.20 -5.17
C THR A 499 -4.01 -0.68 -4.89
N TYR A 500 -4.17 -1.07 -3.62
CA TYR A 500 -5.30 -1.88 -3.14
C TYR A 500 -5.78 -1.44 -1.76
N GLY A 501 -7.00 -1.83 -1.41
CA GLY A 501 -7.59 -1.59 -0.09
C GLY A 501 -8.27 -2.83 0.48
N ASN A 502 -7.57 -3.57 1.35
CA ASN A 502 -8.05 -4.84 1.92
C ASN A 502 -8.76 -4.71 3.28
N ASP A 503 -8.88 -3.49 3.81
CA ASP A 503 -9.48 -3.19 5.11
C ASP A 503 -10.56 -2.12 4.94
N ASP A 504 -11.64 -2.21 5.71
CA ASP A 504 -12.62 -1.13 5.81
C ASP A 504 -12.04 0.07 6.59
N GLY A 505 -12.29 1.28 6.09
CA GLY A 505 -11.95 2.52 6.79
C GLY A 505 -10.58 3.12 6.44
N LEU A 506 -10.01 2.78 5.28
CA LEU A 506 -8.67 3.22 4.88
C LEU A 506 -8.55 4.73 4.65
N SER A 507 -7.50 5.32 5.21
CA SER A 507 -7.07 6.72 4.97
C SER A 507 -6.36 6.91 3.63
N GLU A 508 -5.73 5.86 3.13
CA GLU A 508 -4.92 5.78 1.91
C GLU A 508 -4.89 4.33 1.42
N CYS A 509 -4.75 4.10 0.12
CA CYS A 509 -4.60 2.76 -0.43
C CYS A 509 -3.15 2.28 -0.35
N LYS A 510 -2.96 0.99 -0.09
CA LYS A 510 -1.64 0.37 0.04
C LYS A 510 -1.08 0.13 -1.36
N LEU A 511 0.20 0.45 -1.58
CA LEU A 511 0.89 0.09 -2.83
C LEU A 511 0.98 -1.44 -2.96
N CYS A 512 0.73 -1.98 -4.15
CA CYS A 512 0.89 -3.40 -4.42
C CYS A 512 2.32 -3.86 -4.09
N PRO A 513 2.49 -4.92 -3.26
CA PRO A 513 3.82 -5.42 -2.92
C PRO A 513 4.55 -6.00 -4.14
N LYS A 514 5.87 -6.12 -4.02
CA LYS A 514 6.68 -6.81 -5.04
C LYS A 514 6.13 -8.21 -5.33
N GLY A 515 6.27 -8.65 -6.57
CA GLY A 515 5.67 -9.88 -7.10
C GLY A 515 4.18 -9.77 -7.44
N THR A 516 3.54 -8.62 -7.18
CA THR A 516 2.15 -8.36 -7.56
C THR A 516 2.02 -7.08 -8.39
N TYR A 517 0.88 -6.90 -9.04
CA TYR A 517 0.50 -5.69 -9.77
C TYR A 517 -1.01 -5.46 -9.66
N GLN A 518 -1.50 -4.30 -10.05
CA GLN A 518 -2.94 -4.06 -10.19
C GLN A 518 -3.23 -3.10 -11.34
N ASN A 519 -3.97 -3.57 -12.35
CA ASN A 519 -4.32 -2.80 -13.55
C ASN A 519 -5.72 -2.17 -13.49
N ASP A 520 -6.56 -2.57 -12.54
CA ASP A 520 -7.92 -2.06 -12.40
C ASP A 520 -8.08 -1.19 -11.14
N GLU A 521 -8.99 -0.22 -11.19
CA GLU A 521 -9.31 0.60 -10.02
C GLU A 521 -10.29 -0.10 -9.08
N GLY A 522 -10.32 0.35 -7.82
CA GLY A 522 -11.31 -0.07 -6.83
C GLY A 522 -11.06 -1.45 -6.22
N GLN A 523 -9.84 -1.98 -6.31
CA GLN A 523 -9.54 -3.38 -5.98
C GLN A 523 -9.08 -3.58 -4.54
N SER A 524 -9.53 -4.69 -3.93
CA SER A 524 -9.21 -5.06 -2.55
C SER A 524 -7.93 -5.87 -2.39
N GLU A 525 -7.34 -6.34 -3.49
CA GLU A 525 -6.10 -7.12 -3.54
C GLU A 525 -5.31 -6.81 -4.82
N CYS A 526 -4.07 -7.31 -4.90
CA CYS A 526 -3.21 -7.18 -6.08
C CYS A 526 -3.02 -8.54 -6.75
N ILE A 527 -3.05 -8.53 -8.08
CA ILE A 527 -2.89 -9.72 -8.91
C ILE A 527 -1.44 -10.20 -8.80
N LYS A 528 -1.24 -11.48 -8.51
CA LYS A 528 0.08 -12.10 -8.43
C LYS A 528 0.68 -12.31 -9.82
N CYS A 529 1.99 -12.13 -9.96
CA CYS A 529 2.71 -12.70 -11.10
C CYS A 529 2.61 -14.23 -11.07
N ARG A 530 2.41 -14.84 -12.25
CA ARG A 530 2.41 -16.30 -12.44
C ARG A 530 3.76 -16.91 -12.07
N ASN A 531 3.80 -18.22 -11.86
CA ASN A 531 5.08 -18.94 -11.80
C ASN A 531 5.90 -18.72 -13.09
N GLY A 532 7.23 -18.75 -12.95
CA GLY A 532 8.17 -18.35 -13.99
C GLY A 532 8.32 -16.84 -14.20
N THR A 533 7.42 -15.99 -13.67
CA THR A 533 7.56 -14.54 -13.71
C THR A 533 7.69 -13.91 -12.32
N ILE A 534 8.33 -12.75 -12.27
CA ILE A 534 8.55 -11.97 -11.04
C ILE A 534 8.20 -10.50 -11.29
N ASN A 535 7.88 -9.77 -10.23
CA ASN A 535 7.88 -8.31 -10.29
C ASN A 535 8.81 -7.73 -9.21
N PRO A 536 9.99 -7.19 -9.58
CA PRO A 536 10.92 -6.60 -8.61
C PRO A 536 10.46 -5.23 -8.07
N ASN A 537 9.41 -4.63 -8.68
CA ASN A 537 8.90 -3.30 -8.37
C ASN A 537 7.69 -3.34 -7.43
N GLN A 538 7.49 -2.26 -6.70
CA GLN A 538 6.31 -2.03 -5.86
C GLN A 538 5.37 -1.04 -6.56
N GLY A 539 4.06 -1.21 -6.40
CA GLY A 539 3.06 -0.29 -6.97
C GLY A 539 2.80 -0.43 -8.47
N SER A 540 3.12 -1.59 -9.06
CA SER A 540 3.02 -1.80 -10.51
C SER A 540 1.59 -1.81 -11.05
N THR A 541 1.38 -1.13 -12.18
CA THR A 541 0.07 -0.87 -12.77
C THR A 541 -0.32 -1.82 -13.91
N SER A 542 0.50 -2.81 -14.27
CA SER A 542 0.20 -3.73 -15.38
C SER A 542 0.92 -5.07 -15.29
N ILE A 543 0.35 -6.07 -15.96
CA ILE A 543 0.96 -7.41 -16.16
C ILE A 543 2.34 -7.34 -16.81
N GLY A 544 2.64 -6.30 -17.60
CA GLY A 544 3.96 -6.07 -18.19
C GLY A 544 5.08 -5.81 -17.18
N SER A 545 4.75 -5.61 -15.90
CA SER A 545 5.74 -5.58 -14.80
C SER A 545 6.13 -6.98 -14.29
N CYS A 546 5.40 -8.03 -14.66
CA CYS A 546 5.76 -9.43 -14.39
C CYS A 546 6.74 -9.94 -15.45
N VAL A 547 8.04 -9.71 -15.24
CA VAL A 547 9.11 -10.14 -16.14
C VAL A 547 9.42 -11.62 -15.96
N GLU A 548 9.74 -12.32 -17.06
CA GLU A 548 10.16 -13.72 -17.03
C GLU A 548 11.55 -13.89 -16.42
N CYS A 549 11.75 -14.97 -15.65
CA CYS A 549 13.07 -15.32 -15.15
C CYS A 549 14.03 -15.61 -16.32
N GLU A 550 15.21 -14.98 -16.28
CA GLU A 550 16.25 -15.19 -17.28
C GLU A 550 16.87 -16.59 -17.20
N LEU A 551 17.60 -16.97 -18.25
CA LEU A 551 18.30 -18.26 -18.32
C LEU A 551 19.17 -18.51 -17.07
N GLY A 552 19.23 -19.75 -16.62
CA GLY A 552 19.88 -20.14 -15.37
C GLY A 552 19.05 -19.84 -14.10
N SER A 553 17.92 -19.15 -14.23
CA SER A 553 17.02 -18.81 -13.12
C SER A 553 15.63 -19.44 -13.30
N TYR A 554 14.91 -19.63 -12.20
CA TYR A 554 13.56 -20.17 -12.18
C TYR A 554 12.69 -19.51 -11.09
N GLN A 555 11.38 -19.71 -11.15
CA GLN A 555 10.48 -19.38 -10.05
C GLN A 555 9.26 -20.31 -10.02
N ASN A 556 9.11 -21.08 -8.95
CA ASN A 556 8.02 -22.04 -8.78
C ASN A 556 6.80 -21.48 -8.02
N GLN A 557 6.93 -20.32 -7.36
CA GLN A 557 5.87 -19.67 -6.59
C GLN A 557 5.21 -18.51 -7.36
N GLU A 558 3.90 -18.39 -7.25
CA GLU A 558 3.17 -17.18 -7.67
C GLU A 558 3.41 -16.02 -6.70
N GLY A 559 3.43 -14.80 -7.22
CA GLY A 559 3.56 -13.59 -6.39
C GLY A 559 4.99 -13.28 -5.96
N ALA A 560 6.00 -13.83 -6.63
CA ALA A 560 7.40 -13.71 -6.25
C ALA A 560 8.07 -12.40 -6.72
N SER A 561 8.94 -11.85 -5.89
CA SER A 561 9.69 -10.60 -6.16
C SER A 561 11.04 -10.79 -6.83
N GLU A 562 11.57 -12.02 -6.85
CA GLU A 562 12.92 -12.37 -7.28
C GLU A 562 12.97 -13.81 -7.83
N CYS A 563 13.90 -14.08 -8.74
CA CYS A 563 14.09 -15.40 -9.34
C CYS A 563 15.15 -16.20 -8.57
N LEU A 564 14.84 -17.46 -8.30
CA LEU A 564 15.78 -18.41 -7.72
C LEU A 564 16.81 -18.81 -8.77
N GLN A 565 18.09 -18.84 -8.42
CA GLN A 565 19.12 -19.39 -9.30
C GLN A 565 19.03 -20.92 -9.32
N CYS A 566 19.31 -21.56 -10.47
CA CYS A 566 19.40 -23.00 -10.54
C CYS A 566 20.54 -23.51 -9.64
N PRO A 567 20.28 -24.46 -8.71
CA PRO A 567 21.30 -25.03 -7.85
C PRO A 567 22.29 -25.89 -8.65
N GLU A 568 23.45 -26.14 -8.04
CA GLU A 568 24.45 -27.08 -8.56
C GLU A 568 23.82 -28.44 -8.88
N GLY A 569 24.31 -29.10 -9.94
CA GLY A 569 23.72 -30.30 -10.52
C GLY A 569 22.54 -30.05 -11.47
N THR A 570 22.06 -28.80 -11.57
CA THR A 570 20.94 -28.42 -12.44
C THR A 570 21.27 -27.23 -13.35
N TYR A 571 20.41 -26.99 -14.35
CA TYR A 571 20.54 -25.87 -15.30
C TYR A 571 19.18 -25.32 -15.73
N GLY A 572 19.17 -24.06 -16.21
CA GLY A 572 17.98 -23.38 -16.74
C GLY A 572 18.17 -22.92 -18.19
N ASN A 573 17.68 -23.70 -19.15
CA ASN A 573 17.83 -23.47 -20.60
C ASN A 573 16.63 -22.76 -21.26
N VAL A 574 15.58 -22.39 -20.51
CA VAL A 574 14.37 -21.73 -21.02
C VAL A 574 14.05 -20.51 -20.16
N LYS A 575 13.67 -19.38 -20.78
CA LYS A 575 13.17 -18.20 -20.03
C LYS A 575 11.81 -18.49 -19.41
N GLY A 576 11.55 -17.89 -18.26
CA GLY A 576 10.29 -18.10 -17.53
C GLY A 576 10.18 -19.51 -16.92
N ALA A 577 11.32 -20.18 -16.66
CA ALA A 577 11.32 -21.52 -16.09
C ALA A 577 10.63 -21.58 -14.72
N VAL A 578 9.78 -22.60 -14.52
CA VAL A 578 9.14 -22.90 -13.23
C VAL A 578 9.96 -23.85 -12.36
N GLY A 579 11.07 -24.36 -12.88
CA GLY A 579 12.00 -25.28 -12.22
C GLY A 579 13.19 -25.56 -13.14
N CYS A 580 14.31 -26.01 -12.57
CA CYS A 580 15.53 -26.33 -13.31
C CYS A 580 15.54 -27.78 -13.79
N GLN A 581 16.30 -28.06 -14.84
CA GLN A 581 16.50 -29.41 -15.36
C GLN A 581 17.75 -30.01 -14.69
N GLU A 582 17.68 -31.26 -14.23
CA GLU A 582 18.84 -32.00 -13.75
C GLU A 582 19.81 -32.27 -14.90
N CYS A 583 21.12 -32.17 -14.65
CA CYS A 583 22.10 -32.66 -15.60
C CYS A 583 21.98 -34.18 -15.79
N SER A 584 22.05 -34.64 -17.05
CA SER A 584 22.02 -36.06 -17.37
C SER A 584 23.25 -36.78 -16.85
N THR A 585 23.18 -38.10 -16.76
CA THR A 585 24.36 -38.97 -16.60
C THR A 585 25.48 -38.55 -17.56
N GLY A 586 26.72 -38.54 -17.08
CA GLY A 586 27.86 -38.01 -17.82
C GLY A 586 28.01 -36.48 -17.86
N SER A 587 27.08 -35.70 -17.30
CA SER A 587 27.16 -34.23 -17.32
C SER A 587 26.82 -33.58 -15.97
N TYR A 588 27.41 -32.41 -15.73
CA TYR A 588 27.35 -31.69 -14.46
C TYR A 588 27.21 -30.18 -14.62
N SER A 589 26.84 -29.53 -13.51
CA SER A 589 26.74 -28.09 -13.39
C SER A 589 27.28 -27.70 -12.01
N TYR A 590 28.47 -27.08 -11.97
CA TYR A 590 29.09 -26.61 -10.72
C TYR A 590 28.75 -25.14 -10.41
N GLN A 591 28.13 -24.42 -11.35
CA GLN A 591 27.79 -23.01 -11.18
C GLN A 591 26.30 -22.85 -10.85
N ILE A 592 26.02 -22.30 -9.66
CA ILE A 592 24.72 -21.75 -9.34
C ILE A 592 24.33 -20.74 -10.42
N GLY A 593 23.17 -20.93 -11.05
CA GLY A 593 22.72 -20.11 -12.17
C GLY A 593 23.17 -20.61 -13.56
N SER A 594 23.65 -21.86 -13.71
CA SER A 594 24.09 -22.35 -15.03
C SER A 594 22.94 -22.49 -16.03
N THR A 595 23.23 -22.17 -17.30
CA THR A 595 22.31 -22.30 -18.44
C THR A 595 22.46 -23.63 -19.19
N VAL A 596 23.52 -24.40 -18.89
CA VAL A 596 23.91 -25.63 -19.60
C VAL A 596 24.70 -26.57 -18.67
N CYS A 597 24.76 -27.87 -18.97
CA CYS A 597 25.65 -28.82 -18.30
C CYS A 597 26.95 -29.03 -19.10
N SER A 598 28.08 -29.14 -18.42
CA SER A 598 29.36 -29.58 -18.99
C SER A 598 29.49 -31.09 -18.93
N PHE A 599 30.17 -31.71 -19.89
CA PHE A 599 30.49 -33.15 -19.83
C PHE A 599 31.71 -33.40 -18.94
N TRP A 600 31.72 -34.53 -18.24
CA TRP A 600 32.91 -34.96 -17.48
C TRP A 600 34.07 -35.37 -18.39
N THR A 601 35.29 -35.27 -17.87
CA THR A 601 36.51 -35.65 -18.60
C THR A 601 36.70 -37.17 -18.66
N THR A 602 37.53 -37.62 -19.58
CA THR A 602 38.05 -39.00 -19.64
C THR A 602 38.63 -39.46 -18.29
N GLY A 603 38.59 -40.77 -18.05
CA GLY A 603 38.93 -41.42 -16.78
C GLY A 603 37.86 -41.32 -15.69
N THR A 604 36.72 -40.69 -15.98
CA THR A 604 35.63 -40.49 -15.01
C THR A 604 34.27 -40.85 -15.59
N TYR A 605 33.33 -41.20 -14.73
CA TYR A 605 31.97 -41.58 -15.09
C TYR A 605 30.93 -41.01 -14.11
N GLN A 606 29.67 -41.00 -14.54
CA GLN A 606 28.52 -40.60 -13.74
C GLN A 606 27.26 -41.36 -14.16
N ASP A 607 26.90 -42.33 -13.34
CA ASP A 607 25.75 -43.25 -13.41
C ASP A 607 24.42 -42.64 -12.88
N GLU A 608 24.48 -41.66 -11.98
CA GLU A 608 23.31 -40.99 -11.39
C GLU A 608 23.10 -39.57 -11.98
N LYS A 609 21.85 -39.07 -12.04
CA LYS A 609 21.57 -37.70 -12.52
C LYS A 609 21.92 -36.64 -11.48
N GLY A 610 22.19 -35.41 -11.95
CA GLY A 610 22.38 -34.24 -11.08
C GLY A 610 23.62 -34.27 -10.19
N MET A 611 24.57 -35.19 -10.39
CA MET A 611 25.78 -35.25 -9.57
C MET A 611 26.71 -34.06 -9.83
N ILE A 612 27.17 -33.43 -8.76
CA ILE A 612 28.17 -32.34 -8.78
C ILE A 612 29.62 -32.84 -8.75
N ASN A 613 29.83 -34.14 -8.56
CA ASN A 613 31.13 -34.81 -8.53
C ASN A 613 31.04 -36.10 -9.37
N CYS A 614 32.05 -36.37 -10.21
CA CYS A 614 32.18 -37.64 -10.92
C CYS A 614 32.75 -38.75 -10.04
N LYS A 615 32.47 -40.00 -10.41
CA LYS A 615 33.18 -41.20 -9.93
C LYS A 615 34.40 -41.42 -10.83
N THR A 616 35.58 -41.72 -10.27
CA THR A 616 36.77 -42.07 -11.06
C THR A 616 36.73 -43.56 -11.41
N CYS A 617 37.21 -43.95 -12.60
CA CYS A 617 37.33 -45.37 -12.93
C CYS A 617 38.29 -46.06 -11.93
N PRO A 618 37.94 -47.26 -11.41
CA PRO A 618 38.81 -48.02 -10.51
C PRO A 618 40.03 -48.60 -11.26
N PHE A 619 40.86 -49.36 -10.55
CA PHE A 619 41.87 -50.19 -11.20
C PHE A 619 41.20 -51.24 -12.10
N ASN A 620 41.87 -51.64 -13.19
CA ASN A 620 41.36 -52.54 -14.23
C ASN A 620 40.23 -51.96 -15.11
N GLU A 621 39.91 -50.67 -14.96
CA GLU A 621 38.90 -49.97 -15.76
C GLU A 621 39.42 -48.62 -16.26
N TYR A 622 38.95 -48.20 -17.45
CA TYR A 622 39.31 -46.94 -18.10
C TYR A 622 38.08 -46.24 -18.70
N GLN A 623 38.20 -44.97 -19.06
CA GLN A 623 37.18 -44.30 -19.87
C GLN A 623 37.82 -43.28 -20.82
N ASP A 624 37.68 -43.49 -22.11
CA ASP A 624 38.30 -42.70 -23.19
C ASP A 624 37.33 -41.74 -23.89
N GLN A 625 36.05 -41.75 -23.53
CA GLN A 625 35.04 -40.80 -23.99
C GLN A 625 34.69 -39.77 -22.89
N VAL A 626 34.38 -38.54 -23.32
CA VAL A 626 33.87 -37.50 -22.41
C VAL A 626 32.40 -37.73 -22.10
N GLY A 627 32.03 -37.54 -20.83
CA GLY A 627 30.65 -37.65 -20.37
C GLY A 627 30.03 -39.05 -20.46
N SER A 628 30.80 -40.10 -20.14
CA SER A 628 30.25 -41.46 -20.00
C SER A 628 29.49 -41.67 -18.68
N ASN A 629 28.56 -42.62 -18.69
CA ASN A 629 27.83 -43.10 -17.52
C ASN A 629 28.46 -44.33 -16.84
N GLU A 630 29.45 -44.97 -17.46
CA GLU A 630 30.15 -46.16 -16.94
C GLU A 630 31.62 -46.19 -17.39
N CYS A 631 32.43 -47.12 -16.86
CA CYS A 631 33.82 -47.34 -17.30
C CYS A 631 33.95 -48.63 -18.11
N ASN A 632 34.87 -48.62 -19.07
CA ASN A 632 35.23 -49.77 -19.88
C ASN A 632 36.20 -50.66 -19.09
N ILE A 633 35.96 -51.97 -19.06
CA ILE A 633 36.89 -52.94 -18.46
C ILE A 633 38.09 -53.14 -19.39
N CYS A 634 39.29 -53.26 -18.82
CA CYS A 634 40.51 -53.53 -19.59
C CYS A 634 40.47 -54.87 -20.36
N PRO A 635 41.21 -54.99 -21.48
CA PRO A 635 41.40 -56.25 -22.20
C PRO A 635 41.91 -57.40 -21.33
N SER A 636 41.71 -58.63 -21.78
CA SER A 636 42.04 -59.84 -21.02
C SER A 636 43.52 -59.86 -20.59
N ASN A 637 43.72 -60.13 -19.30
CA ASN A 637 45.03 -60.19 -18.62
C ASN A 637 45.83 -58.87 -18.59
N SER A 638 45.14 -57.73 -18.73
CA SER A 638 45.71 -56.39 -18.55
C SER A 638 44.99 -55.62 -17.43
N GLU A 639 45.67 -54.69 -16.76
CA GLU A 639 45.11 -53.80 -15.75
C GLU A 639 45.67 -52.37 -15.85
N THR A 640 45.04 -51.40 -15.19
CA THR A 640 45.49 -50.00 -15.17
C THR A 640 46.46 -49.73 -14.02
N LEU A 641 47.49 -48.91 -14.25
CA LEU A 641 48.46 -48.51 -13.20
C LEU A 641 47.87 -47.58 -12.13
N SER A 642 46.74 -46.94 -12.43
CA SER A 642 46.10 -45.96 -11.57
C SER A 642 44.58 -45.98 -11.75
N LYS A 643 43.86 -45.55 -10.71
CA LYS A 643 42.49 -45.08 -10.87
C LYS A 643 42.46 -43.85 -11.80
N GLN A 644 41.30 -43.59 -12.41
CA GLN A 644 41.07 -42.50 -13.35
C GLN A 644 41.80 -42.64 -14.71
N SER A 645 42.04 -43.87 -15.17
CA SER A 645 42.73 -44.08 -16.46
C SER A 645 41.90 -43.61 -17.66
N ALA A 646 42.51 -42.80 -18.52
CA ALA A 646 41.85 -41.99 -19.53
C ALA A 646 41.93 -42.56 -20.95
N SER A 647 42.56 -43.73 -21.13
CA SER A 647 42.70 -44.40 -22.41
C SER A 647 42.82 -45.91 -22.27
N ILE A 648 42.32 -46.66 -23.26
CA ILE A 648 42.57 -48.11 -23.39
C ILE A 648 44.08 -48.42 -23.41
N LYS A 649 44.92 -47.47 -23.86
CA LYS A 649 46.39 -47.59 -23.89
C LYS A 649 47.05 -47.54 -22.50
N GLU A 650 46.28 -47.30 -21.45
CA GLU A 650 46.71 -47.39 -20.05
C GLU A 650 46.35 -48.74 -19.41
N CYS A 651 45.68 -49.63 -20.14
CA CYS A 651 45.56 -51.05 -19.79
C CYS A 651 46.85 -51.77 -20.20
N PHE A 652 47.61 -52.23 -19.20
CA PHE A 652 48.95 -52.79 -19.36
C PHE A 652 48.98 -54.25 -18.92
N CYS A 653 49.82 -55.09 -19.54
CA CYS A 653 49.85 -56.52 -19.23
C CYS A 653 50.31 -56.79 -17.79
N MET A 654 49.53 -57.62 -17.09
CA MET A 654 49.89 -58.12 -15.76
C MET A 654 51.12 -59.05 -15.82
N ILE A 655 51.84 -59.16 -14.71
CA ILE A 655 52.99 -60.07 -14.56
C ILE A 655 52.57 -61.51 -14.92
N GLY A 656 53.38 -62.20 -15.72
CA GLY A 656 53.06 -63.51 -16.31
C GLY A 656 52.41 -63.44 -17.70
N TYR A 657 52.16 -62.23 -18.22
CA TYR A 657 51.60 -61.98 -19.56
C TYR A 657 52.43 -60.95 -20.31
N TYR A 658 52.31 -60.93 -21.65
CA TYR A 658 52.93 -59.94 -22.51
C TYR A 658 51.99 -59.47 -23.62
N GLY A 659 52.26 -58.29 -24.19
CA GLY A 659 51.48 -57.74 -25.29
C GLY A 659 51.54 -56.21 -25.36
N LYS A 660 50.76 -55.64 -26.28
CA LYS A 660 50.69 -54.20 -26.47
C LYS A 660 49.68 -53.56 -25.51
N PRO A 661 49.95 -52.37 -24.96
CA PRO A 661 48.98 -51.65 -24.13
C PRO A 661 47.66 -51.43 -24.86
N GLY A 662 46.56 -51.88 -24.25
CA GLY A 662 45.21 -51.85 -24.83
C GLY A 662 44.86 -52.99 -25.80
N GLU A 663 45.71 -54.01 -25.97
CA GLU A 663 45.37 -55.27 -26.64
C GLU A 663 45.20 -56.42 -25.61
N ASN A 664 44.60 -57.54 -26.01
CA ASN A 664 44.50 -58.71 -25.11
C ASN A 664 45.89 -59.33 -24.88
N CYS A 665 46.32 -59.37 -23.63
CA CYS A 665 47.65 -59.85 -23.27
C CYS A 665 47.74 -61.39 -23.32
N LYS A 666 48.78 -61.89 -23.98
CA LYS A 666 49.07 -63.31 -24.15
C LYS A 666 49.77 -63.85 -22.91
N LYS A 667 49.43 -65.07 -22.47
CA LYS A 667 50.17 -65.76 -21.40
C LYS A 667 51.63 -65.93 -21.85
N CYS A 668 52.59 -65.77 -20.93
CA CYS A 668 53.99 -66.10 -21.20
C CYS A 668 54.14 -67.54 -21.74
N PRO A 669 54.95 -67.77 -22.78
CA PRO A 669 55.38 -69.11 -23.18
C PRO A 669 56.31 -69.68 -22.10
N ASP A 670 56.38 -71.02 -22.00
CA ASP A 670 57.24 -71.66 -21.00
C ASP A 670 58.74 -71.51 -21.35
N GLU A 671 59.04 -71.20 -22.63
CA GLU A 671 60.35 -70.81 -23.16
C GLU A 671 60.77 -69.37 -22.80
N GLY A 672 59.89 -68.58 -22.16
CA GLY A 672 60.10 -67.15 -21.91
C GLY A 672 60.02 -66.71 -20.44
N ILE A 673 60.40 -65.46 -20.22
CA ILE A 673 60.34 -64.74 -18.94
C ILE A 673 59.42 -63.53 -19.13
N CYS A 674 58.36 -63.43 -18.33
CA CYS A 674 57.40 -62.32 -18.33
C CYS A 674 57.21 -61.79 -16.91
N ASN A 675 58.30 -61.34 -16.29
CA ASN A 675 58.36 -60.99 -14.87
C ASN A 675 58.11 -59.49 -14.61
N GLU A 676 58.13 -58.67 -15.66
CA GLU A 676 57.92 -57.22 -15.55
C GLU A 676 56.44 -56.87 -15.77
N PHE A 677 55.98 -55.81 -15.12
CA PHE A 677 54.66 -55.22 -15.40
C PHE A 677 54.73 -54.45 -16.73
N ASN A 678 53.69 -54.55 -17.56
CA ASN A 678 53.65 -53.97 -18.91
C ASN A 678 54.72 -54.51 -19.88
N GLN A 679 55.08 -55.79 -19.78
CA GLN A 679 56.09 -56.37 -20.67
C GLN A 679 55.55 -56.53 -22.11
N TYR A 680 56.22 -55.93 -23.08
CA TYR A 680 55.73 -55.85 -24.47
C TYR A 680 55.88 -57.18 -25.22
N TYR A 681 56.97 -57.90 -24.97
CA TYR A 681 57.33 -59.21 -25.52
C TYR A 681 58.00 -60.07 -24.43
N PRO A 682 58.00 -61.41 -24.53
CA PRO A 682 58.70 -62.25 -23.56
C PRO A 682 60.22 -62.14 -23.74
N TYR A 683 60.97 -62.07 -22.64
CA TYR A 683 62.44 -62.21 -22.72
C TYR A 683 62.79 -63.70 -22.83
N PRO A 684 63.85 -64.10 -23.56
CA PRO A 684 64.21 -65.51 -23.72
C PRO A 684 64.69 -66.12 -22.40
N ASN A 685 64.26 -67.35 -22.08
CA ASN A 685 64.94 -68.15 -21.04
C ASN A 685 66.36 -68.54 -21.49
N SER A 686 67.19 -68.98 -20.55
CA SER A 686 68.52 -69.53 -20.86
C SER A 686 68.41 -70.70 -21.86
N GLY A 687 69.31 -70.75 -22.84
CA GLY A 687 69.22 -71.69 -23.97
C GLY A 687 68.29 -71.26 -25.11
N TYR A 688 67.61 -70.12 -25.00
CA TYR A 688 66.78 -69.52 -26.06
C TYR A 688 67.31 -68.13 -26.45
N TRP A 689 66.94 -67.68 -27.66
CA TRP A 689 67.34 -66.41 -28.26
C TRP A 689 66.18 -65.86 -29.10
N SER A 690 66.01 -64.54 -29.11
CA SER A 690 65.04 -63.83 -29.94
C SER A 690 65.73 -62.66 -30.66
N SER A 691 65.15 -62.21 -31.77
CA SER A 691 65.67 -61.08 -32.57
C SER A 691 64.94 -59.78 -32.22
N ASN A 692 65.56 -58.64 -32.51
CA ASN A 692 64.90 -57.35 -32.49
C ASN A 692 63.86 -57.19 -33.62
N ASP A 693 63.97 -57.96 -34.72
CA ASP A 693 63.01 -57.93 -35.84
C ASP A 693 61.69 -58.67 -35.51
N ASP A 694 61.77 -59.80 -34.78
CA ASP A 694 60.63 -60.45 -34.15
C ASP A 694 60.99 -60.92 -32.72
N PRO A 695 60.74 -60.10 -31.70
CA PRO A 695 61.03 -60.46 -30.30
C PRO A 695 59.94 -61.35 -29.68
N TYR A 696 58.89 -61.72 -30.43
CA TYR A 696 57.85 -62.63 -29.97
C TYR A 696 58.18 -64.10 -30.28
N GLU A 697 59.07 -64.39 -31.24
CA GLU A 697 59.57 -65.74 -31.50
C GLU A 697 60.78 -66.07 -30.61
N LEU A 698 60.62 -67.03 -29.70
CA LEU A 698 61.69 -67.54 -28.85
C LEU A 698 62.31 -68.80 -29.46
N ILE A 699 63.49 -68.64 -30.05
CA ILE A 699 64.16 -69.69 -30.82
C ILE A 699 65.16 -70.43 -29.93
N LYS A 700 65.01 -71.76 -29.82
CA LYS A 700 65.97 -72.59 -29.08
C LYS A 700 67.34 -72.59 -29.77
N CYS A 701 68.39 -72.34 -28.99
CA CYS A 701 69.76 -72.37 -29.48
C CYS A 701 70.31 -73.79 -29.59
N SER A 702 71.17 -74.03 -30.58
CA SER A 702 71.83 -75.33 -30.77
C SER A 702 72.80 -75.70 -29.65
N ILE A 703 73.26 -74.69 -28.88
CA ILE A 703 74.20 -74.80 -27.77
C ILE A 703 73.62 -73.95 -26.63
N GLU A 704 73.34 -74.57 -25.49
CA GLU A 704 72.62 -73.93 -24.38
C GLU A 704 73.44 -72.77 -23.77
N ILE A 705 74.74 -72.97 -23.54
CA ILE A 705 75.63 -71.96 -22.94
C ILE A 705 75.94 -70.77 -23.87
N ALA A 706 75.62 -70.86 -25.17
CA ALA A 706 75.81 -69.76 -26.12
C ALA A 706 74.76 -68.65 -25.94
N CYS A 707 73.58 -69.00 -25.41
CA CYS A 707 72.43 -68.12 -25.25
C CYS A 707 72.10 -67.95 -23.76
N PRO A 708 72.60 -66.89 -23.08
CA PRO A 708 72.41 -66.70 -21.65
C PRO A 708 70.94 -66.46 -21.28
N GLY A 709 70.13 -65.94 -22.21
CA GLY A 709 68.77 -65.50 -21.99
C GLY A 709 68.69 -64.06 -21.46
N TYR A 710 67.52 -63.70 -20.94
CA TYR A 710 67.17 -62.40 -20.32
C TYR A 710 67.15 -61.17 -21.23
N GLU A 711 68.02 -61.07 -22.23
CA GLU A 711 68.09 -59.95 -23.18
C GLU A 711 67.85 -60.41 -24.63
N VAL A 712 67.17 -59.57 -25.42
CA VAL A 712 66.95 -59.79 -26.87
C VAL A 712 68.28 -59.69 -27.63
N GLU A 713 68.47 -60.54 -28.63
CA GLU A 713 69.70 -60.76 -29.41
C GLU A 713 70.97 -61.13 -28.61
N LYS A 714 70.88 -61.28 -27.27
CA LYS A 714 72.05 -61.42 -26.41
C LYS A 714 72.70 -62.80 -26.50
N CYS A 715 74.01 -62.79 -26.75
CA CYS A 715 74.87 -63.97 -26.77
C CYS A 715 75.90 -63.96 -25.63
N ASN A 716 76.46 -65.14 -25.36
CA ASN A 716 77.52 -65.31 -24.38
C ASN A 716 78.88 -64.93 -24.97
N ASP A 717 79.12 -63.62 -25.07
CA ASP A 717 80.37 -63.03 -25.57
C ASP A 717 81.60 -63.57 -24.80
N THR A 718 81.45 -63.87 -23.50
CA THR A 718 82.55 -64.34 -22.65
C THR A 718 83.00 -65.77 -22.96
N ALA A 719 82.06 -66.61 -23.44
CA ALA A 719 82.33 -67.93 -23.98
C ALA A 719 82.62 -67.90 -25.50
N GLY A 720 82.64 -66.70 -26.12
CA GLY A 720 83.04 -66.49 -27.50
C GLY A 720 81.94 -66.70 -28.54
N TYR A 721 80.66 -66.66 -28.16
CA TYR A 721 79.52 -66.82 -29.09
C TYR A 721 78.92 -65.47 -29.49
N THR A 722 78.51 -65.34 -30.75
CA THR A 722 77.86 -64.15 -31.30
C THR A 722 76.97 -64.48 -32.49
N GLY A 723 76.40 -63.46 -33.14
CA GLY A 723 75.58 -63.58 -34.35
C GLY A 723 74.20 -64.20 -34.12
N PRO A 724 73.42 -64.41 -35.19
CA PRO A 724 72.06 -64.95 -35.10
C PRO A 724 72.02 -66.31 -34.40
N LYS A 725 71.10 -66.46 -33.44
CA LYS A 725 70.95 -67.67 -32.60
C LYS A 725 72.23 -68.07 -31.85
N CYS A 726 73.14 -67.11 -31.65
CA CYS A 726 74.46 -67.27 -31.05
C CYS A 726 75.30 -68.41 -31.67
N SER A 727 75.18 -68.57 -32.98
CA SER A 727 75.73 -69.70 -33.73
C SER A 727 77.09 -69.41 -34.38
N GLU A 728 77.57 -68.16 -34.29
CA GLU A 728 78.86 -67.68 -34.82
C GLU A 728 79.87 -67.48 -33.68
N CYS A 729 81.16 -67.42 -34.02
CA CYS A 729 82.22 -67.19 -33.02
C CYS A 729 82.68 -65.73 -33.02
N LEU A 730 82.85 -65.16 -31.83
CA LEU A 730 83.31 -63.79 -31.61
C LEU A 730 84.78 -63.63 -32.03
N ASN A 731 85.14 -62.46 -32.56
CA ASN A 731 86.52 -62.15 -32.98
C ASN A 731 87.56 -62.50 -31.90
N GLY A 732 88.55 -63.33 -32.25
CA GLY A 732 89.53 -63.89 -31.31
C GLY A 732 89.20 -65.30 -30.81
N PHE A 733 88.07 -65.85 -31.24
CA PHE A 733 87.72 -67.28 -31.19
C PHE A 733 87.62 -67.84 -32.61
N TYR A 734 87.68 -69.16 -32.74
CA TYR A 734 87.41 -69.90 -33.98
C TYR A 734 86.46 -71.07 -33.72
N LYS A 735 85.72 -71.47 -34.75
CA LYS A 735 84.78 -72.58 -34.63
C LYS A 735 85.49 -73.93 -34.73
N LEU A 736 85.40 -74.73 -33.68
CA LEU A 736 85.88 -76.12 -33.68
C LEU A 736 84.69 -77.07 -33.44
N GLU A 737 84.34 -77.83 -34.49
CA GLU A 737 83.19 -78.74 -34.52
C GLU A 737 81.86 -77.99 -34.36
N HIS A 738 81.44 -77.72 -33.12
CA HIS A 738 80.25 -76.93 -32.80
C HIS A 738 80.55 -75.76 -31.86
N GLU A 739 81.59 -75.85 -31.03
CA GLU A 739 81.93 -74.86 -30.00
C GLU A 739 82.93 -73.79 -30.52
N CYS A 740 83.00 -72.66 -29.82
CA CYS A 740 83.95 -71.59 -30.10
C CYS A 740 85.17 -71.67 -29.17
N GLU A 741 86.32 -72.06 -29.71
CA GLU A 741 87.60 -72.09 -28.98
C GLU A 741 88.39 -70.78 -29.15
N LYS A 742 89.23 -70.43 -28.17
CA LYS A 742 90.09 -69.23 -28.25
C LYS A 742 91.23 -69.42 -29.25
N CYS A 743 91.47 -68.41 -30.08
CA CYS A 743 92.53 -68.43 -31.09
C CYS A 743 93.92 -68.67 -30.47
N PRO A 744 94.71 -69.62 -31.00
CA PRO A 744 96.08 -69.83 -30.52
C PRO A 744 96.99 -68.67 -30.93
N SER A 745 97.83 -68.21 -30.00
CA SER A 745 98.60 -66.96 -30.11
C SER A 745 99.58 -66.87 -31.29
N ASN A 746 99.98 -68.01 -31.88
CA ASN A 746 100.88 -68.07 -33.04
C ASN A 746 100.17 -68.53 -34.34
N SER A 747 98.86 -68.27 -34.50
CA SER A 747 98.03 -68.77 -35.61
C SER A 747 98.67 -68.60 -37.00
N ASN A 748 99.17 -67.40 -37.34
CA ASN A 748 99.77 -67.13 -38.66
C ASN A 748 101.03 -67.97 -38.93
N GLN A 749 101.85 -68.23 -37.90
CA GLN A 749 103.02 -69.11 -38.03
C GLN A 749 102.59 -70.57 -38.22
N ARG A 750 101.53 -71.00 -37.52
CA ARG A 750 100.98 -72.36 -37.62
C ARG A 750 100.41 -72.62 -39.02
N LEU A 751 99.63 -71.67 -39.56
CA LEU A 751 99.09 -71.74 -40.92
C LEU A 751 100.20 -71.79 -41.98
N PHE A 752 101.20 -70.90 -41.88
CA PHE A 752 102.34 -70.89 -42.80
C PHE A 752 103.11 -72.22 -42.78
N LEU A 753 103.37 -72.78 -41.59
CA LEU A 753 104.10 -74.04 -41.43
C LEU A 753 103.32 -75.23 -42.01
N ILE A 754 101.98 -75.27 -41.81
CA ILE A 754 101.12 -76.28 -42.44
C ILE A 754 101.11 -76.15 -43.97
N LEU A 755 100.97 -74.93 -44.51
CA LEU A 755 101.01 -74.69 -45.96
C LEU A 755 102.37 -75.09 -46.58
N LEU A 756 103.48 -74.87 -45.85
CA LEU A 756 104.82 -75.25 -46.27
C LEU A 756 104.98 -76.78 -46.30
N VAL A 757 104.44 -77.50 -45.29
CA VAL A 757 104.37 -78.97 -45.29
C VAL A 757 103.51 -79.50 -46.45
N VAL A 758 102.35 -78.91 -46.70
CA VAL A 758 101.46 -79.29 -47.83
C VAL A 758 102.14 -79.03 -49.18
N PHE A 759 102.85 -77.91 -49.34
CA PHE A 759 103.62 -77.60 -50.56
C PHE A 759 104.74 -78.63 -50.81
N PHE A 760 105.51 -78.99 -49.78
CA PHE A 760 106.52 -80.05 -49.89
C PHE A 760 105.90 -81.42 -50.16
N PHE A 761 104.75 -81.75 -49.55
CA PHE A 761 104.02 -82.99 -49.81
C PHE A 761 103.48 -83.07 -51.25
N LEU A 762 102.95 -81.96 -51.79
CA LEU A 762 102.53 -81.87 -53.20
C LEU A 762 103.71 -81.99 -54.17
N LEU A 763 104.87 -81.38 -53.87
CA LEU A 763 106.11 -81.60 -54.63
C LEU A 763 106.56 -83.07 -54.56
N LEU A 764 106.45 -83.71 -53.40
CA LEU A 764 106.74 -85.14 -53.23
C LEU A 764 105.81 -85.99 -54.09
N LEU A 765 104.50 -85.73 -54.06
CA LEU A 765 103.50 -86.41 -54.87
C LEU A 765 103.75 -86.22 -56.37
N LEU A 766 104.11 -85.03 -56.84
CA LEU A 766 104.47 -84.77 -58.24
C LEU A 766 105.75 -85.52 -58.66
N PHE A 767 106.74 -85.61 -57.76
CA PHE A 767 107.96 -86.39 -57.99
C PHE A 767 107.69 -87.89 -58.09
N PHE A 768 106.85 -88.45 -57.21
CA PHE A 768 106.45 -89.86 -57.26
C PHE A 768 105.50 -90.17 -58.42
N ALA A 769 104.57 -89.27 -58.77
CA ALA A 769 103.67 -89.41 -59.91
C ALA A 769 104.43 -89.54 -61.23
N LYS A 770 105.54 -88.81 -61.41
CA LYS A 770 106.45 -88.96 -62.56
C LYS A 770 107.20 -90.31 -62.61
N LYS A 771 107.12 -91.15 -61.58
CA LYS A 771 107.97 -92.35 -61.42
C LYS A 771 107.23 -93.65 -61.11
N ALA A 772 105.92 -93.61 -60.80
CA ALA A 772 105.19 -94.75 -60.24
C ALA A 772 103.74 -94.86 -60.74
N THR A 773 103.55 -95.22 -62.01
CA THR A 773 102.21 -95.46 -62.61
C THR A 773 101.45 -96.65 -61.99
N ALA A 774 102.13 -97.57 -61.30
CA ALA A 774 101.53 -98.80 -60.77
C ALA A 774 100.85 -98.67 -59.38
N TYR A 775 101.17 -97.65 -58.58
CA TYR A 775 100.78 -97.61 -57.15
C TYR A 775 99.67 -96.60 -56.80
N PHE A 776 99.31 -95.71 -57.72
CA PHE A 776 98.42 -94.57 -57.45
C PHE A 776 96.98 -94.98 -57.03
N GLY A 777 96.46 -96.09 -57.58
CA GLY A 777 95.12 -96.59 -57.28
C GLY A 777 94.90 -97.04 -55.83
N SER A 778 95.92 -97.63 -55.20
CA SER A 778 95.80 -98.07 -53.79
C SER A 778 95.80 -96.90 -52.81
N PHE A 779 96.48 -95.80 -53.15
CA PHE A 779 96.48 -94.57 -52.35
C PHE A 779 95.11 -93.89 -52.41
N THR A 780 94.54 -93.72 -53.60
CA THR A 780 93.22 -93.09 -53.78
C THR A 780 92.09 -93.86 -53.08
N ILE A 781 92.06 -95.19 -53.16
CA ILE A 781 91.08 -96.02 -52.43
C ILE A 781 91.19 -95.82 -50.91
N SER A 782 92.42 -95.85 -50.36
CA SER A 782 92.65 -95.63 -48.93
C SER A 782 92.24 -94.22 -48.49
N PHE A 783 92.53 -93.21 -49.31
CA PHE A 783 92.19 -91.82 -49.06
C PHE A 783 90.67 -91.61 -48.99
N SER A 784 89.93 -92.11 -49.99
CA SER A 784 88.46 -92.03 -50.01
C SER A 784 87.79 -92.81 -48.88
N PHE A 785 88.38 -93.93 -48.43
CA PHE A 785 87.88 -94.68 -47.26
C PHE A 785 87.91 -93.83 -45.98
N PHE A 786 89.02 -93.12 -45.71
CA PHE A 786 89.09 -92.21 -44.56
C PHE A 786 88.16 -91.01 -44.70
N GLN A 787 87.98 -90.46 -45.89
CA GLN A 787 87.02 -89.36 -46.11
C GLN A 787 85.58 -89.78 -45.79
N ILE A 788 85.15 -90.98 -46.20
CA ILE A 788 83.80 -91.49 -45.89
C ILE A 788 83.61 -91.68 -44.37
N LEU A 789 84.62 -92.19 -43.65
CA LEU A 789 84.59 -92.30 -42.19
C LEU A 789 84.45 -90.94 -41.48
N LEU A 790 85.05 -89.89 -42.02
CA LEU A 790 85.02 -88.54 -41.44
C LEU A 790 83.69 -87.82 -41.69
N ILE A 791 83.00 -88.12 -42.79
CA ILE A 791 81.62 -87.66 -43.02
C ILE A 791 80.66 -88.27 -41.97
N ILE A 792 80.86 -89.55 -41.60
CA ILE A 792 80.06 -90.20 -40.55
C ILE A 792 80.30 -89.52 -39.18
N TYR A 793 81.54 -89.13 -38.88
CA TYR A 793 81.87 -88.41 -37.64
C TYR A 793 81.16 -87.04 -37.52
N GLN A 794 80.88 -86.37 -38.64
CA GLN A 794 80.17 -85.06 -38.67
C GLN A 794 78.66 -85.15 -38.36
N LEU A 795 78.11 -86.35 -38.14
CA LEU A 795 76.75 -86.50 -37.62
C LEU A 795 76.71 -86.12 -36.13
N ASN A 796 75.73 -85.31 -35.73
CA ASN A 796 75.58 -84.79 -34.37
C ASN A 796 75.15 -85.90 -33.39
N ILE A 797 76.14 -86.70 -32.97
CA ILE A 797 76.02 -87.90 -32.14
C ILE A 797 77.13 -87.89 -31.09
N ASN A 798 76.82 -88.26 -29.86
CA ASN A 798 77.78 -88.32 -28.75
C ASN A 798 78.73 -89.53 -28.91
N TRP A 799 79.79 -89.37 -29.71
CA TRP A 799 80.82 -90.38 -29.95
C TRP A 799 81.62 -90.73 -28.67
N PRO A 800 81.83 -92.02 -28.35
CA PRO A 800 82.71 -92.43 -27.26
C PRO A 800 84.12 -91.85 -27.39
N THR A 801 84.74 -91.47 -26.26
CA THR A 801 86.04 -90.75 -26.24
C THR A 801 87.16 -91.43 -27.03
N LEU A 802 87.25 -92.76 -26.99
CA LEU A 802 88.24 -93.52 -27.78
C LEU A 802 88.02 -93.38 -29.29
N LEU A 803 86.77 -93.38 -29.75
CA LEU A 803 86.42 -93.14 -31.16
C LEU A 803 86.63 -91.68 -31.53
N ASN A 804 86.25 -90.73 -30.67
CA ASN A 804 86.47 -89.30 -30.88
C ASN A 804 87.97 -88.98 -31.09
N VAL A 805 88.85 -89.48 -30.20
CA VAL A 805 90.32 -89.38 -30.36
C VAL A 805 90.81 -90.05 -31.66
N THR A 806 90.22 -91.19 -32.04
CA THR A 806 90.59 -91.89 -33.28
C THR A 806 90.21 -91.08 -34.52
N PHE A 807 88.98 -90.56 -34.60
CA PHE A 807 88.54 -89.70 -35.70
C PHE A 807 89.34 -88.39 -35.75
N LYS A 808 89.70 -87.80 -34.60
CA LYS A 808 90.54 -86.59 -34.53
C LYS A 808 91.96 -86.78 -35.07
N MET A 809 92.50 -88.00 -35.10
CA MET A 809 93.75 -88.29 -35.83
C MET A 809 93.60 -88.33 -37.35
N PHE A 810 92.41 -88.66 -37.88
CA PHE A 810 92.14 -88.72 -39.31
C PHE A 810 91.51 -87.43 -39.89
N LEU A 811 91.01 -86.52 -39.06
CA LEU A 811 90.34 -85.28 -39.47
C LEU A 811 91.05 -84.45 -40.57
N PRO A 812 92.40 -84.34 -40.62
CA PRO A 812 93.10 -83.66 -41.71
C PRO A 812 92.82 -84.20 -43.13
N PHE A 813 92.42 -85.47 -43.26
CA PHE A 813 92.08 -86.08 -44.56
C PHE A 813 90.75 -85.57 -45.14
N ASN A 814 89.91 -84.90 -44.35
CA ASN A 814 88.65 -84.31 -44.81
C ASN A 814 88.82 -82.88 -45.40
N PHE A 815 90.04 -82.34 -45.44
CA PHE A 815 90.34 -80.96 -45.91
C PHE A 815 89.50 -79.84 -45.26
N ASN A 816 88.98 -80.04 -44.04
CA ASN A 816 88.19 -78.99 -43.39
C ASN A 816 89.08 -77.79 -43.00
N LEU A 817 88.74 -76.60 -43.51
CA LEU A 817 89.44 -75.34 -43.22
C LEU A 817 89.32 -74.91 -41.75
N ASP A 818 88.32 -75.40 -41.00
CA ASP A 818 88.17 -75.13 -39.56
C ASP A 818 89.43 -75.54 -38.78
N PHE A 819 90.07 -76.65 -39.16
CA PHE A 819 91.30 -77.15 -38.53
C PHE A 819 92.51 -76.20 -38.74
N LEU A 820 92.48 -75.39 -39.81
CA LEU A 820 93.49 -74.36 -40.06
C LEU A 820 93.26 -73.09 -39.23
N ALA A 821 92.17 -73.03 -38.45
CA ALA A 821 91.75 -71.88 -37.66
C ALA A 821 91.76 -70.58 -38.48
N THR A 822 91.20 -70.62 -39.70
CA THR A 822 91.32 -69.52 -40.67
C THR A 822 90.80 -68.19 -40.14
N GLU A 823 89.78 -68.23 -39.28
CA GLU A 823 89.18 -67.07 -38.57
C GLU A 823 90.20 -66.33 -37.66
N CYS A 824 91.22 -67.04 -37.16
CA CYS A 824 92.31 -66.46 -36.38
C CYS A 824 93.43 -65.82 -37.21
N SER A 825 93.47 -66.08 -38.52
CA SER A 825 94.47 -65.54 -39.45
C SER A 825 93.89 -64.54 -40.44
N PHE A 826 92.60 -64.63 -40.74
CA PHE A 826 91.85 -63.76 -41.63
C PHE A 826 90.45 -63.54 -41.05
N SER A 827 90.04 -62.27 -40.92
CA SER A 827 88.69 -61.89 -40.50
C SER A 827 87.69 -62.04 -41.65
N PHE A 828 87.44 -63.29 -42.07
CA PHE A 828 86.36 -63.61 -42.99
C PHE A 828 85.02 -63.64 -42.25
N ASP A 829 83.98 -63.03 -42.82
CA ASP A 829 82.62 -63.29 -42.37
C ASP A 829 82.13 -64.70 -42.80
N TYR A 830 81.00 -65.14 -42.24
CA TYR A 830 80.42 -66.45 -42.53
C TYR A 830 80.20 -66.70 -44.03
N PHE A 831 79.70 -65.70 -44.78
CA PHE A 831 79.45 -65.83 -46.21
C PHE A 831 80.74 -65.90 -47.00
N GLN A 832 81.76 -65.09 -46.66
CA GLN A 832 83.09 -65.16 -47.28
C GLN A 832 83.73 -66.55 -47.08
N LYS A 833 83.71 -67.07 -45.85
CA LYS A 833 84.21 -68.42 -45.54
C LYS A 833 83.46 -69.50 -46.33
N TRP A 834 82.12 -69.38 -46.42
CA TRP A 834 81.29 -70.29 -47.19
C TRP A 834 81.60 -70.24 -48.70
N TYR A 835 81.74 -69.06 -49.30
CA TYR A 835 82.11 -68.90 -50.70
C TYR A 835 83.50 -69.47 -51.03
N ILE A 836 84.49 -69.33 -50.12
CA ILE A 836 85.82 -69.94 -50.27
C ILE A 836 85.73 -71.46 -50.28
N LEU A 837 84.94 -72.06 -49.37
CA LEU A 837 84.69 -73.50 -49.34
C LEU A 837 84.02 -74.00 -50.64
N GLN A 838 82.95 -73.34 -51.09
CA GLN A 838 82.21 -73.76 -52.31
C GLN A 838 83.01 -73.56 -53.61
N SER A 839 83.94 -72.60 -53.66
CA SER A 839 84.80 -72.36 -54.83
C SER A 839 86.06 -73.24 -54.88
N THR A 840 86.44 -73.88 -53.76
CA THR A 840 87.64 -74.73 -53.66
C THR A 840 87.72 -75.84 -54.74
N PRO A 841 86.64 -76.59 -55.06
CA PRO A 841 86.68 -77.60 -56.13
C PRO A 841 87.01 -77.03 -57.52
N LEU A 842 86.49 -75.85 -57.85
CA LEU A 842 86.77 -75.16 -59.11
C LEU A 842 88.23 -74.71 -59.20
N ILE A 843 88.80 -74.23 -58.09
CA ILE A 843 90.21 -73.83 -58.01
C ILE A 843 91.13 -75.04 -58.32
N PHE A 844 90.87 -76.20 -57.71
CA PHE A 844 91.63 -77.41 -58.01
C PHE A 844 91.48 -77.87 -59.48
N LEU A 845 90.28 -77.74 -60.07
CA LEU A 845 90.01 -78.07 -61.47
C LEU A 845 90.83 -77.18 -62.43
N ILE A 846 90.94 -75.88 -62.12
CA ILE A 846 91.79 -74.93 -62.86
C ILE A 846 93.27 -75.32 -62.78
N PHE A 847 93.79 -75.64 -61.59
CA PHE A 847 95.17 -76.10 -61.44
C PHE A 847 95.45 -77.41 -62.20
N PHE A 848 94.50 -78.34 -62.20
CA PHE A 848 94.62 -79.59 -62.98
C PHE A 848 94.65 -79.33 -64.50
N TYR A 849 93.82 -78.40 -64.99
CA TYR A 849 93.81 -77.98 -66.39
C TYR A 849 95.13 -77.32 -66.83
N PHE A 850 95.70 -76.42 -66.02
CA PHE A 850 97.04 -75.87 -66.28
C PHE A 850 98.14 -76.93 -66.22
N GLY A 851 98.02 -77.91 -65.31
CA GLY A 851 98.91 -79.08 -65.27
C GLY A 851 98.88 -79.91 -66.55
N LEU A 852 97.69 -80.14 -67.12
CA LEU A 852 97.53 -80.82 -68.42
C LEU A 852 98.16 -80.00 -69.57
N LEU A 853 97.89 -78.70 -69.64
CA LEU A 853 98.47 -77.81 -70.65
C LEU A 853 100.01 -77.78 -70.61
N PHE A 854 100.61 -77.74 -69.42
CA PHE A 854 102.07 -77.74 -69.28
C PHE A 854 102.71 -79.07 -69.73
N ASN A 855 102.03 -80.19 -69.51
CA ASN A 855 102.47 -81.49 -70.02
C ASN A 855 102.26 -81.60 -71.54
N LEU A 856 101.16 -81.09 -72.11
CA LEU A 856 100.98 -81.00 -73.57
C LEU A 856 102.09 -80.16 -74.22
N HIS A 857 102.41 -78.99 -73.67
CA HIS A 857 103.46 -78.13 -74.21
C HIS A 857 104.85 -78.80 -74.12
N SER A 858 105.10 -79.58 -73.07
CA SER A 858 106.31 -80.40 -72.95
C SER A 858 106.36 -81.54 -73.98
N PHE A 859 105.22 -82.17 -74.27
CA PHE A 859 105.09 -83.23 -75.27
C PHE A 859 105.24 -82.73 -76.71
N ILE A 860 104.73 -81.53 -77.01
CA ILE A 860 104.90 -80.87 -78.31
C ILE A 860 106.37 -80.53 -78.56
N ILE A 861 107.10 -80.01 -77.56
CA ILE A 861 108.55 -79.76 -77.67
C ILE A 861 109.31 -81.07 -77.91
N TYR A 862 108.91 -82.18 -77.27
CA TYR A 862 109.51 -83.50 -77.47
C TYR A 862 109.21 -84.13 -78.85
N LEU A 863 108.29 -83.55 -79.63
CA LEU A 863 108.00 -83.92 -81.02
C LEU A 863 108.67 -83.00 -82.06
N GLN A 864 109.47 -82.03 -81.62
CA GLN A 864 110.25 -81.12 -82.47
C GLN A 864 111.78 -81.31 -82.31
N ILE A 865 112.19 -82.41 -81.68
CA ILE A 865 113.59 -82.84 -81.45
C ILE A 865 113.75 -84.26 -82.00
#